data_AF-A0A4R1KBB2-F1
#
_entry.id   AF-A0A4R1KBB2-F1
#
_cell.length_a   1.000
_cell.length_b   1.000
_cell.length_c   1.000
_cell.angle_alpha   90.00
_cell.angle_beta   90.00
_cell.angle_gamma   90.00
#
_symmetry.space_group_name_H-M   'P 1'
#
loop_
_entity.id
_entity.type
_entity.pdbx_description
1 polymer ?
#
loop_
_entity_poly.entity_id
_entity_poly.type
_entity_poly.pdbx_seq_one_letter_code
_entity_poly.pdbx_strand_id
1 'polypeptide(L)'
;MEDKKRIVGISIEDSVKNSYLDYAMSVIVGRALPDVRDGLKPVHRRVLYSMSEMGVEYNKPYKKSARIVGDVIGKYHPHGDSAVYDTLVRMAQDFSLRYPLVDGQGNFGSVDGDSAAAMRYTEVRLSKIADELLSDLDKDTVDFSPNYDGSLDEPVVLPTRVPTLLINGTSGIAVGMATNIPPHNITEIITALDFMIDNENYTEEDILGIVKGPDFPTYGLIMGKKDIMNAYRTGRGSITIRSRIVIEETKSGKPVIIVREIPYQVNKASMIEKIAELVQEKKITGITDLRDESDKDGIRVVIELRKGENVDVVLNRLYKFTQMQTSFGFNMVALVDGKPHTLSLMRILQEFIKHRVTVVTRRTRFLLKKAEDRLHILEGLIKAVENIDEVIKTIKASKDTADAKRNLCEKFGFSDIQAQSILEMRLQKLTGLEIEKLQEEYQNTLKDIEYFRSILGNRHVMMSLIKEELDEVKAKYGDERRTEITADVQDFEDEDLIPNTEKVVTMSHQGYIKSTLLNSFTSQRRGGKGKTGAGSKEEDFIERIIVTTNHTRLMFFTNTGKVHYLKVYNLPEALKEAKGRHISNLLTLEPEEKIASVLPLPADIEGKYLFFATKDGVAKKTSLDEFSSGRSGIVAIKMRDGDEIIAADITTDEDHVIFTSRDGKTIQFSSQDVRSMGRSATGVRGMTLELRDYVVSMEVLTGDPYILSVTAGGYGKLTEREEYRVQTRGGKGVKLCRVSPKTGYVCGAKQVRPGDEVMLITKSGKTIRIDVAGISTMGRDTMGVKLMDIEEDNEIISFAVVKEGQDNGNSDGREDSGSEGESGAETEG
;
A
#
# COMPACT_ATOMS: atom_id res chain seq x y z
N MET A 1 -73.15 17.26 -21.43
CA MET A 1 -72.38 17.91 -20.35
C MET A 1 -72.48 17.01 -19.13
N GLU A 2 -71.41 16.43 -18.59
CA GLU A 2 -70.00 16.52 -18.94
C GLU A 2 -69.30 15.44 -18.10
N ASP A 3 -68.47 14.63 -18.76
CA ASP A 3 -67.58 13.66 -18.14
C ASP A 3 -66.63 14.35 -17.15
N LYS A 4 -66.99 14.34 -15.87
CA LYS A 4 -66.02 14.55 -14.78
C LYS A 4 -65.11 13.32 -14.74
N LYS A 5 -64.03 13.40 -15.51
CA LYS A 5 -62.89 12.48 -15.52
C LYS A 5 -62.53 12.02 -14.10
N ARG A 6 -62.38 10.71 -13.93
CA ARG A 6 -61.99 9.99 -12.70
C ARG A 6 -60.70 10.59 -12.10
N ILE A 7 -60.84 11.40 -11.05
CA ILE A 7 -59.70 11.82 -10.21
C ILE A 7 -59.45 10.70 -9.21
N VAL A 8 -58.28 10.07 -9.28
CA VAL A 8 -57.84 9.04 -8.33
C VAL A 8 -56.91 9.71 -7.32
N GLY A 9 -57.23 9.61 -6.03
CA GLY A 9 -56.33 10.06 -4.96
C GLY A 9 -55.15 9.10 -4.85
N ILE A 10 -53.93 9.63 -4.87
CA ILE A 10 -52.69 8.85 -4.73
C ILE A 10 -52.05 9.21 -3.38
N SER A 11 -51.67 8.19 -2.60
CA SER A 11 -50.91 8.39 -1.36
C SER A 11 -49.54 8.99 -1.67
N ILE A 12 -49.12 10.00 -0.91
CA ILE A 12 -47.79 10.59 -1.05
C ILE A 12 -46.68 9.58 -0.77
N GLU A 13 -46.88 8.68 0.19
CA GLU A 13 -45.92 7.65 0.56
C GLU A 13 -45.71 6.66 -0.59
N ASP A 14 -46.81 6.17 -1.18
CA ASP A 14 -46.76 5.27 -2.33
C ASP A 14 -46.14 5.96 -3.56
N SER A 15 -46.50 7.23 -3.80
CA SER A 15 -45.98 8.02 -4.92
C SER A 15 -44.47 8.21 -4.84
N VAL A 16 -43.95 8.61 -3.67
CA VAL A 16 -42.51 8.81 -3.45
C VAL A 16 -41.76 7.49 -3.54
N LYS A 17 -42.28 6.43 -2.92
CA LYS A 17 -41.68 5.09 -2.97
C LYS A 17 -41.59 4.55 -4.39
N ASN A 18 -42.68 4.62 -5.16
CA ASN A 18 -42.72 4.11 -6.52
C ASN A 18 -41.83 4.93 -7.45
N SER A 19 -41.89 6.27 -7.38
CA SER A 19 -41.05 7.15 -8.20
C SER A 19 -39.55 6.95 -7.91
N TYR A 20 -39.18 6.78 -6.63
CA TYR A 20 -37.82 6.49 -6.23
C TYR A 20 -37.35 5.12 -6.72
N LEU A 21 -38.18 4.08 -6.59
CA LEU A 21 -37.87 2.73 -7.07
C LEU A 21 -37.70 2.69 -8.59
N ASP A 22 -38.60 3.32 -9.34
CA ASP A 22 -38.51 3.38 -10.81
C ASP A 22 -37.23 4.08 -11.27
N TYR A 23 -36.90 5.22 -10.65
CA TYR A 23 -35.65 5.93 -10.91
C TYR A 23 -34.43 5.07 -10.54
N ALA A 24 -34.44 4.44 -9.36
CA ALA A 24 -33.34 3.60 -8.91
C ALA A 24 -33.10 2.41 -9.84
N MET A 25 -34.14 1.69 -10.23
CA MET A 25 -34.03 0.56 -11.17
C MET A 25 -33.54 1.02 -12.54
N SER A 26 -34.07 2.15 -13.06
CA SER A 26 -33.62 2.73 -14.33
C SER A 26 -32.13 3.07 -14.31
N VAL A 27 -31.62 3.63 -13.22
CA VAL A 27 -30.19 3.96 -13.08
C VAL A 27 -29.32 2.70 -12.94
N ILE A 28 -29.76 1.71 -12.15
CA ILE A 28 -29.01 0.47 -11.93
C ILE A 28 -28.87 -0.33 -13.22
N VAL A 29 -29.99 -0.59 -13.90
CA VAL A 29 -30.04 -1.48 -15.07
C VAL A 29 -29.71 -0.74 -16.38
N GLY A 30 -30.21 0.49 -16.52
CA GLY A 30 -30.17 1.23 -17.78
C GLY A 30 -29.02 2.25 -17.92
N ARG A 31 -28.14 2.40 -16.91
CA ARG A 31 -27.10 3.44 -16.95
C ARG A 31 -25.77 3.05 -16.31
N ALA A 32 -25.76 2.68 -15.04
CA ALA A 32 -24.54 2.73 -14.23
C ALA A 32 -23.70 1.45 -14.27
N LEU A 33 -24.32 0.28 -14.31
CA LEU A 33 -23.66 -1.02 -14.28
C LEU A 33 -23.51 -1.61 -15.70
N PRO A 34 -22.40 -2.31 -15.99
CA PRO A 34 -22.26 -3.06 -17.23
C PRO A 34 -23.03 -4.39 -17.18
N ASP A 35 -23.31 -4.96 -18.35
CA ASP A 35 -23.74 -6.35 -18.48
C ASP A 35 -22.51 -7.28 -18.39
N VAL A 36 -22.63 -8.42 -17.71
CA VAL A 36 -21.52 -9.37 -17.54
C VAL A 36 -21.03 -9.95 -18.87
N ARG A 37 -21.92 -10.08 -19.86
CA ARG A 37 -21.69 -10.81 -21.10
C ARG A 37 -20.78 -10.07 -22.07
N ASP A 38 -20.97 -8.75 -22.20
CA ASP A 38 -20.17 -7.90 -23.10
C ASP A 38 -19.34 -6.85 -22.35
N GLY A 39 -19.57 -6.66 -21.05
CA GLY A 39 -18.85 -5.68 -20.23
C GLY A 39 -19.21 -4.24 -20.50
N LEU A 40 -20.26 -3.96 -21.28
CA LEU A 40 -20.60 -2.60 -21.72
C LEU A 40 -21.80 -2.05 -20.95
N LYS A 41 -21.71 -0.75 -20.63
CA LYS A 41 -22.90 0.05 -20.26
C LYS A 41 -23.69 0.43 -21.52
N PRO A 42 -24.99 0.76 -21.40
CA PRO A 42 -25.83 1.08 -22.56
C PRO A 42 -25.26 2.17 -23.47
N VAL A 43 -24.67 3.24 -22.92
CA VAL A 43 -24.07 4.32 -23.73
C VAL A 43 -22.90 3.82 -24.60
N HIS A 44 -22.02 2.96 -24.07
CA HIS A 44 -20.91 2.40 -24.84
C HIS A 44 -21.43 1.51 -25.98
N ARG A 45 -22.41 0.64 -25.68
CA ARG A 45 -23.02 -0.27 -26.65
C ARG A 45 -23.66 0.51 -27.81
N ARG A 46 -24.43 1.55 -27.50
CA ARG A 46 -25.09 2.41 -28.48
C ARG A 46 -24.11 3.18 -29.35
N VAL A 47 -23.00 3.67 -28.79
CA VAL A 47 -21.94 4.32 -29.57
C VAL A 47 -21.31 3.35 -30.55
N LEU A 48 -20.89 2.15 -30.10
CA LEU A 48 -20.27 1.16 -30.97
C LEU A 48 -21.25 0.66 -32.05
N TYR A 49 -22.51 0.41 -31.69
CA TYR A 49 -23.55 -0.03 -32.62
C TYR A 49 -23.85 1.03 -33.70
N SER A 50 -24.06 2.30 -33.32
CA SER A 50 -24.26 3.39 -34.27
C SER A 50 -23.05 3.57 -35.20
N MET A 51 -21.82 3.49 -34.67
CA MET A 51 -20.61 3.53 -35.50
C MET A 51 -20.54 2.38 -36.51
N SER A 52 -20.98 1.18 -36.11
CA SER A 52 -21.09 0.01 -36.99
C SER A 52 -22.10 0.22 -38.10
N GLU A 53 -23.31 0.67 -37.78
CA GLU A 53 -24.38 0.95 -38.77
C GLU A 53 -23.99 2.05 -39.75
N MET A 54 -23.24 3.05 -39.27
CA MET A 54 -22.69 4.12 -40.10
C MET A 54 -21.52 3.66 -41.00
N GLY A 55 -21.04 2.43 -40.85
CA GLY A 55 -19.92 1.87 -41.61
C GLY A 55 -18.58 2.54 -41.29
N VAL A 56 -18.35 2.93 -40.03
CA VAL A 56 -17.12 3.60 -39.58
C VAL A 56 -16.09 2.59 -39.04
N GLU A 57 -15.82 1.56 -39.83
CA GLU A 57 -14.88 0.48 -39.52
C GLU A 57 -13.43 0.96 -39.44
N TYR A 58 -12.55 0.18 -38.81
CA TYR A 58 -11.12 0.51 -38.65
C TYR A 58 -10.37 0.70 -39.98
N ASN A 59 -10.82 0.07 -41.06
CA ASN A 59 -10.20 0.13 -42.38
C ASN A 59 -10.71 1.31 -43.24
N LYS A 60 -11.64 2.12 -42.71
CA LYS A 60 -12.21 3.28 -43.39
C LYS A 60 -11.58 4.59 -42.92
N PRO A 61 -11.73 5.70 -43.68
CA PRO A 61 -11.32 7.02 -43.24
C PRO A 61 -12.07 7.47 -41.98
N TYR A 62 -11.39 8.24 -41.13
CA TYR A 62 -11.98 8.86 -39.95
C TYR A 62 -13.21 9.73 -40.29
N LYS A 63 -14.13 9.84 -39.34
CA LYS A 63 -15.34 10.69 -39.43
C LYS A 63 -15.38 11.66 -38.26
N LYS A 64 -15.92 12.86 -38.50
CA LYS A 64 -16.11 13.87 -37.46
C LYS A 64 -16.89 13.32 -36.28
N SER A 65 -16.36 13.48 -35.06
CA SER A 65 -17.00 13.00 -33.83
C SER A 65 -18.41 13.56 -33.66
N ALA A 66 -18.62 14.83 -34.02
CA ALA A 66 -19.94 15.48 -33.99
C ALA A 66 -21.02 14.73 -34.80
N ARG A 67 -20.65 14.07 -35.91
CA ARG A 67 -21.58 13.30 -36.72
C ARG A 67 -22.04 12.03 -36.01
N ILE A 68 -21.11 11.34 -35.36
CA ILE A 68 -21.38 10.10 -34.61
C ILE A 68 -22.20 10.42 -33.36
N VAL A 69 -21.81 11.44 -32.61
CA VAL A 69 -22.57 11.92 -31.43
C VAL A 69 -24.01 12.26 -31.82
N GLY A 70 -24.20 13.00 -32.93
CA GLY A 70 -25.54 13.33 -33.42
C GLY A 70 -26.39 12.10 -33.79
N ASP A 71 -25.79 11.09 -34.44
CA ASP A 71 -26.50 9.85 -34.82
C ASP A 71 -26.91 9.04 -33.58
N VAL A 72 -26.00 8.89 -32.61
CA VAL A 72 -26.26 8.17 -31.35
C VAL A 72 -27.41 8.82 -30.58
N ILE A 73 -27.43 10.15 -30.46
CA ILE A 73 -28.50 10.86 -29.76
C ILE A 73 -29.82 10.76 -30.51
N GLY A 74 -29.77 10.93 -31.83
CA GLY A 74 -30.96 10.93 -32.68
C GLY A 74 -31.67 9.58 -32.76
N LYS A 75 -30.94 8.47 -32.59
CA LYS A 75 -31.50 7.11 -32.74
C LYS A 75 -31.64 6.33 -31.44
N TYR A 76 -30.65 6.40 -30.54
CA TYR A 76 -30.51 5.41 -29.47
C TYR A 76 -30.38 6.00 -28.06
N HIS A 77 -29.76 7.16 -27.90
CA HIS A 77 -29.42 7.71 -26.58
C HIS A 77 -30.05 9.10 -26.35
N PRO A 78 -31.29 9.18 -25.84
CA PRO A 78 -32.05 10.43 -25.70
C PRO A 78 -31.58 11.25 -24.48
N HIS A 79 -30.28 11.48 -24.37
CA HIS A 79 -29.60 12.23 -23.31
C HIS A 79 -28.62 13.24 -23.93
N GLY A 80 -27.99 14.06 -23.09
CA GLY A 80 -27.10 15.14 -23.53
C GLY A 80 -25.93 14.64 -24.38
N ASP A 81 -25.52 15.48 -25.32
CA ASP A 81 -24.39 15.26 -26.23
C ASP A 81 -23.05 15.13 -25.51
N SER A 82 -22.87 15.88 -24.43
CA SER A 82 -21.68 15.79 -23.57
C SER A 82 -21.41 14.36 -23.08
N ALA A 83 -22.42 13.67 -22.56
CA ALA A 83 -22.27 12.32 -22.03
C ALA A 83 -21.82 11.31 -23.09
N VAL A 84 -22.35 11.45 -24.32
CA VAL A 84 -21.96 10.60 -25.46
C VAL A 84 -20.55 10.94 -25.92
N TYR A 85 -20.21 12.23 -26.03
CA TYR A 85 -18.88 12.65 -26.46
C TYR A 85 -17.80 12.27 -25.44
N ASP A 86 -18.04 12.46 -24.15
CA ASP A 86 -17.10 12.06 -23.08
C ASP A 86 -16.88 10.55 -23.07
N THR A 87 -17.94 9.77 -23.32
CA THR A 87 -17.84 8.31 -23.48
C THR A 87 -16.96 7.95 -24.67
N LEU A 88 -17.18 8.59 -25.82
CA LEU A 88 -16.42 8.38 -27.05
C LEU A 88 -14.94 8.79 -26.89
N VAL A 89 -14.68 9.91 -26.22
CA VAL A 89 -13.33 10.38 -25.89
C VAL A 89 -12.62 9.36 -24.99
N ARG A 90 -13.29 8.90 -23.93
CA ARG A 90 -12.72 7.90 -23.00
C ARG A 90 -12.38 6.59 -23.70
N MET A 91 -13.22 6.16 -24.66
CA MET A 91 -12.96 4.94 -25.44
C MET A 91 -11.78 5.05 -26.40
N ALA A 92 -11.29 6.26 -26.68
CA ALA A 92 -10.14 6.54 -27.53
C ALA A 92 -8.84 6.82 -26.75
N GLN A 93 -8.92 7.03 -25.43
CA GLN A 93 -7.76 7.31 -24.58
C GLN A 93 -7.05 6.01 -24.15
N ASP A 94 -5.80 5.84 -24.58
CA ASP A 94 -4.95 4.68 -24.26
C ASP A 94 -4.46 4.62 -22.81
N PHE A 95 -4.47 5.75 -22.11
CA PHE A 95 -4.22 5.83 -20.66
C PHE A 95 -5.49 5.55 -19.82
N SER A 96 -6.67 5.53 -20.45
CA SER A 96 -7.96 5.29 -19.77
C SER A 96 -8.40 3.83 -19.91
N LEU A 97 -8.36 3.30 -21.15
CA LEU A 97 -8.67 1.91 -21.46
C LEU A 97 -7.41 1.14 -21.82
N ARG A 98 -7.30 -0.09 -21.32
CA ARG A 98 -6.17 -0.97 -21.62
C ARG A 98 -6.13 -1.41 -23.09
N TYR A 99 -7.32 -1.56 -23.70
CA TYR A 99 -7.54 -1.83 -25.12
C TYR A 99 -8.61 -0.85 -25.65
N PRO A 100 -8.21 0.31 -26.22
CA PRO A 100 -9.13 1.29 -26.78
C PRO A 100 -10.10 0.68 -27.79
N LEU A 101 -11.38 1.04 -27.69
CA LEU A 101 -12.43 0.56 -28.59
C LEU A 101 -12.67 1.52 -29.77
N VAL A 102 -12.22 2.76 -29.63
CA VAL A 102 -12.31 3.80 -30.65
C VAL A 102 -10.90 4.26 -31.01
N ASP A 103 -10.64 4.42 -32.31
CA ASP A 103 -9.41 5.02 -32.83
C ASP A 103 -9.70 6.50 -33.14
N GLY A 104 -9.00 7.40 -32.45
CA GLY A 104 -9.23 8.84 -32.50
C GLY A 104 -8.08 9.61 -33.15
N GLN A 105 -8.43 10.58 -33.99
CA GLN A 105 -7.52 11.55 -34.59
C GLN A 105 -7.82 12.97 -34.08
N GLY A 106 -6.82 13.61 -33.47
CA GLY A 106 -6.91 14.94 -32.88
C GLY A 106 -6.51 14.94 -31.40
N ASN A 107 -6.84 16.01 -30.67
CA ASN A 107 -6.58 16.09 -29.23
C ASN A 107 -7.72 15.42 -28.45
N PHE A 108 -7.45 14.25 -27.89
CA PHE A 108 -8.36 13.46 -27.04
C PHE A 108 -8.07 13.63 -25.54
N GLY A 109 -7.33 14.66 -25.15
CA GLY A 109 -6.90 14.89 -23.77
C GLY A 109 -5.58 14.20 -23.44
N SER A 110 -5.10 14.40 -22.22
CA SER A 110 -3.80 13.93 -21.74
C SER A 110 -3.89 13.38 -20.33
N VAL A 111 -2.83 12.69 -19.89
CA VAL A 111 -2.65 12.22 -18.51
C VAL A 111 -2.52 13.39 -17.51
N ASP A 112 -2.25 14.60 -18.00
CA ASP A 112 -2.23 15.84 -17.22
C ASP A 112 -3.63 16.38 -16.89
N GLY A 113 -4.68 15.74 -17.41
CA GLY A 113 -6.07 16.14 -17.20
C GLY A 113 -6.54 17.22 -18.16
N ASP A 114 -5.78 17.49 -19.23
CA ASP A 114 -6.28 18.31 -20.31
C ASP A 114 -7.53 17.68 -20.92
N SER A 115 -8.58 18.48 -21.06
CA SER A 115 -9.81 18.03 -21.71
C SER A 115 -9.57 17.82 -23.21
N ALA A 116 -10.33 16.90 -23.80
CA ALA A 116 -10.35 16.73 -25.25
C ALA A 116 -10.80 18.02 -25.95
N ALA A 117 -10.31 18.22 -27.18
CA ALA A 117 -10.82 19.28 -28.03
C ALA A 117 -12.31 19.07 -28.32
N ALA A 118 -13.02 20.14 -28.70
CA ALA A 118 -14.44 20.03 -29.05
C ALA A 118 -14.69 19.03 -30.20
N MET A 119 -15.83 18.33 -30.18
CA MET A 119 -16.23 17.29 -31.15
C MET A 119 -16.26 17.71 -32.63
N ARG A 120 -16.17 19.01 -32.92
CA ARG A 120 -16.03 19.56 -34.28
C ARG A 120 -14.62 19.42 -34.86
N TYR A 121 -13.61 19.29 -34.01
CA TYR A 121 -12.21 19.17 -34.41
C TYR A 121 -11.72 17.72 -34.44
N THR A 122 -12.20 16.90 -33.50
CA THR A 122 -11.82 15.49 -33.41
C THR A 122 -12.53 14.64 -34.46
N GLU A 123 -11.85 13.58 -34.88
CA GLU A 123 -12.38 12.56 -35.78
C GLU A 123 -12.13 11.19 -35.19
N VAL A 124 -13.03 10.24 -35.44
CA VAL A 124 -12.91 8.87 -34.93
C VAL A 124 -13.34 7.83 -35.95
N ARG A 125 -12.93 6.59 -35.69
CA ARG A 125 -13.44 5.34 -36.28
C ARG A 125 -13.38 4.22 -35.26
N LEU A 126 -13.97 3.07 -35.56
CA LEU A 126 -13.82 1.88 -34.71
C LEU A 126 -12.36 1.44 -34.68
N SER A 127 -11.89 1.03 -33.51
CA SER A 127 -10.62 0.33 -33.39
C SER A 127 -10.74 -1.08 -34.01
N LYS A 128 -9.60 -1.68 -34.38
CA LYS A 128 -9.59 -3.03 -34.94
C LYS A 128 -10.20 -4.08 -34.00
N ILE A 129 -10.00 -3.96 -32.69
CA ILE A 129 -10.54 -4.92 -31.70
C ILE A 129 -12.06 -4.76 -31.53
N ALA A 130 -12.62 -3.56 -31.76
CA ALA A 130 -14.05 -3.33 -31.64
C ALA A 130 -14.89 -4.09 -32.68
N ASP A 131 -14.33 -4.41 -33.85
CA ASP A 131 -14.99 -5.25 -34.85
C ASP A 131 -15.31 -6.66 -34.29
N GLU A 132 -14.45 -7.23 -33.44
CA GLU A 132 -14.69 -8.54 -32.81
C GLU A 132 -15.79 -8.49 -31.74
N LEU A 133 -16.19 -7.30 -31.28
CA LEU A 133 -17.35 -7.12 -30.41
C LEU A 133 -18.65 -7.15 -31.23
N LEU A 134 -18.62 -6.66 -32.46
CA LEU A 134 -19.79 -6.42 -33.32
C LEU A 134 -19.99 -7.51 -34.39
N SER A 135 -19.02 -8.39 -34.58
CA SER A 135 -19.06 -9.46 -35.58
C SER A 135 -20.29 -10.37 -35.41
N ASP A 136 -20.89 -10.79 -36.51
CA ASP A 136 -22.05 -11.70 -36.58
C ASP A 136 -23.39 -11.14 -36.09
N LEU A 137 -23.48 -9.82 -35.84
CA LEU A 137 -24.72 -9.18 -35.41
C LEU A 137 -25.90 -9.36 -36.40
N ASP A 138 -25.60 -9.52 -37.69
CA ASP A 138 -26.55 -9.77 -38.78
C ASP A 138 -27.07 -11.22 -38.84
N LYS A 139 -26.57 -12.12 -37.98
CA LYS A 139 -26.85 -13.58 -38.01
C LYS A 139 -27.74 -14.04 -36.86
N ASP A 140 -28.64 -13.15 -36.39
CA ASP A 140 -29.58 -13.44 -35.30
C ASP A 140 -28.89 -13.99 -34.04
N THR A 141 -27.73 -13.43 -33.67
CA THR A 141 -26.90 -13.92 -32.56
C THR A 141 -27.30 -13.39 -31.19
N VAL A 142 -28.04 -12.28 -31.16
CA VAL A 142 -28.44 -11.57 -29.94
C VAL A 142 -29.87 -11.06 -30.08
N ASP A 143 -30.52 -10.79 -28.96
CA ASP A 143 -31.84 -10.18 -28.96
C ASP A 143 -31.74 -8.67 -29.21
N PHE A 144 -32.72 -8.17 -29.95
CA PHE A 144 -32.94 -6.76 -30.18
C PHE A 144 -34.13 -6.28 -29.36
N SER A 145 -34.07 -5.03 -28.92
CA SER A 145 -35.17 -4.33 -28.27
C SER A 145 -35.47 -3.03 -29.01
N PRO A 146 -36.73 -2.57 -29.04
CA PRO A 146 -37.04 -1.27 -29.62
C PRO A 146 -36.25 -0.17 -28.94
N ASN A 147 -35.83 0.83 -29.72
CA ASN A 147 -35.22 2.05 -29.20
C ASN A 147 -36.25 2.88 -28.39
N TYR A 148 -35.84 4.04 -27.88
CA TYR A 148 -36.64 4.82 -26.94
C TYR A 148 -37.99 5.33 -27.51
N ASP A 149 -38.15 5.43 -28.83
CA ASP A 149 -39.40 5.86 -29.50
C ASP A 149 -40.09 4.75 -30.32
N GLY A 150 -39.50 3.55 -30.33
CA GLY A 150 -40.02 2.37 -31.03
C GLY A 150 -39.92 2.43 -32.56
N SER A 151 -39.15 3.37 -33.13
CA SER A 151 -38.96 3.49 -34.58
C SER A 151 -37.83 2.61 -35.13
N LEU A 152 -36.87 2.23 -34.28
CA LEU A 152 -35.70 1.42 -34.61
C LEU A 152 -35.50 0.34 -33.55
N ASP A 153 -34.62 -0.62 -33.83
CA ASP A 153 -34.20 -1.66 -32.91
C ASP A 153 -32.73 -1.47 -32.51
N GLU A 154 -32.39 -1.80 -31.27
CA GLU A 154 -31.02 -1.81 -30.74
C GLU A 154 -30.68 -3.16 -30.06
N PRO A 155 -29.43 -3.64 -30.15
CA PRO A 155 -29.04 -4.90 -29.52
C PRO A 155 -28.98 -4.77 -28.00
N VAL A 156 -29.56 -5.74 -27.29
CA VAL A 156 -29.54 -5.78 -25.81
C VAL A 156 -28.13 -6.03 -25.28
N VAL A 157 -27.37 -6.86 -26.00
CA VAL A 157 -25.98 -7.27 -25.72
C VAL A 157 -25.25 -7.44 -27.05
N LEU A 158 -23.92 -7.31 -27.08
CA LEU A 158 -23.14 -7.59 -28.28
C LEU A 158 -22.70 -9.07 -28.37
N PRO A 159 -22.60 -9.67 -29.58
CA PRO A 159 -22.13 -11.04 -29.82
C PRO A 159 -20.61 -11.21 -29.64
N THR A 160 -20.01 -10.45 -28.72
CA THR A 160 -18.57 -10.27 -28.60
C THR A 160 -17.79 -11.58 -28.48
N ARG A 161 -16.64 -11.63 -29.16
CA ARG A 161 -15.60 -12.66 -28.99
C ARG A 161 -14.56 -12.28 -27.95
N VAL A 162 -14.60 -11.05 -27.45
CA VAL A 162 -13.62 -10.46 -26.55
C VAL A 162 -14.22 -10.29 -25.15
N PRO A 163 -13.54 -10.76 -24.07
CA PRO A 163 -14.01 -10.63 -22.69
C PRO A 163 -13.80 -9.21 -22.12
N THR A 164 -14.43 -8.22 -22.75
CA THR A 164 -14.22 -6.78 -22.53
C THR A 164 -14.37 -6.33 -21.08
N LEU A 165 -15.29 -6.95 -20.32
CA LEU A 165 -15.51 -6.63 -18.91
C LEU A 165 -14.22 -6.72 -18.08
N LEU A 166 -13.42 -7.76 -18.31
CA LEU A 166 -12.17 -7.96 -17.58
C LEU A 166 -11.01 -7.22 -18.22
N ILE A 167 -10.88 -7.26 -19.55
CA ILE A 167 -9.70 -6.68 -20.21
C ILE A 167 -9.65 -5.15 -20.10
N ASN A 168 -10.80 -4.48 -20.12
CA ASN A 168 -10.90 -3.03 -20.00
C ASN A 168 -11.38 -2.56 -18.62
N GLY A 169 -12.02 -3.43 -17.85
CA GLY A 169 -12.61 -3.05 -16.58
C GLY A 169 -13.79 -2.08 -16.73
N THR A 170 -14.26 -1.58 -15.60
CA THR A 170 -15.32 -0.56 -15.57
C THR A 170 -15.36 0.11 -14.20
N SER A 171 -15.82 1.35 -14.17
CA SER A 171 -16.14 2.04 -12.93
C SER A 171 -17.52 2.70 -13.07
N GLY A 172 -18.34 2.65 -12.03
CA GLY A 172 -19.68 3.21 -12.07
C GLY A 172 -20.33 3.31 -10.69
N ILE A 173 -21.05 4.41 -10.47
CA ILE A 173 -21.83 4.63 -9.25
C ILE A 173 -23.30 4.59 -9.65
N ALA A 174 -24.07 3.70 -9.02
CA ALA A 174 -25.50 3.55 -9.21
C ALA A 174 -26.25 4.04 -7.95
N VAL A 175 -27.56 3.77 -7.87
CA VAL A 175 -28.33 4.05 -6.66
C VAL A 175 -28.14 2.91 -5.67
N GLY A 176 -27.51 3.19 -4.51
CA GLY A 176 -27.29 2.22 -3.44
C GLY A 176 -26.19 1.19 -3.70
N MET A 177 -25.48 1.27 -4.83
CA MET A 177 -24.38 0.36 -5.17
C MET A 177 -23.37 1.04 -6.11
N ALA A 178 -22.20 0.44 -6.25
CA ALA A 178 -21.16 0.86 -7.18
C ALA A 178 -20.50 -0.38 -7.81
N THR A 179 -19.72 -0.16 -8.87
CA THR A 179 -18.85 -1.14 -9.48
C THR A 179 -17.48 -0.51 -9.75
N ASN A 180 -16.43 -1.29 -9.53
CA ASN A 180 -15.05 -0.93 -9.85
C ASN A 180 -14.27 -2.22 -10.14
N ILE A 181 -14.11 -2.51 -11.44
CA ILE A 181 -13.45 -3.69 -11.98
C ILE A 181 -12.18 -3.19 -12.68
N PRO A 182 -10.98 -3.66 -12.30
CA PRO A 182 -9.75 -3.24 -12.95
C PRO A 182 -9.56 -3.92 -14.32
N PRO A 183 -8.77 -3.32 -15.22
CA PRO A 183 -8.37 -3.96 -16.47
C PRO A 183 -7.40 -5.14 -16.26
N HIS A 184 -7.35 -6.04 -17.23
CA HIS A 184 -6.52 -7.24 -17.21
C HIS A 184 -5.87 -7.47 -18.58
N ASN A 185 -4.77 -8.22 -18.59
CA ASN A 185 -4.09 -8.60 -19.82
C ASN A 185 -4.93 -9.62 -20.62
N ILE A 186 -5.16 -9.35 -21.90
CA ILE A 186 -6.01 -10.19 -22.77
C ILE A 186 -5.44 -11.60 -22.94
N THR A 187 -4.12 -11.75 -23.02
CA THR A 187 -3.45 -13.04 -23.19
C THR A 187 -3.72 -13.95 -21.99
N GLU A 188 -3.66 -13.42 -20.77
CA GLU A 188 -3.97 -14.19 -19.55
C GLU A 188 -5.45 -14.55 -19.45
N ILE A 189 -6.34 -13.61 -19.74
CA ILE A 189 -7.79 -13.88 -19.70
C ILE A 189 -8.17 -14.95 -20.72
N ILE A 190 -7.68 -14.87 -21.96
CA ILE A 190 -7.96 -15.88 -22.98
C ILE A 190 -7.33 -17.22 -22.58
N THR A 191 -6.09 -17.24 -22.10
CA THR A 191 -5.45 -18.48 -21.63
C THR A 191 -6.24 -19.15 -20.50
N ALA A 192 -6.85 -18.37 -19.60
CA ALA A 192 -7.73 -18.90 -18.57
C ALA A 192 -9.03 -19.47 -19.15
N LEU A 193 -9.63 -18.82 -20.14
CA LEU A 193 -10.79 -19.32 -20.86
C LEU A 193 -10.47 -20.63 -21.60
N ASP A 194 -9.34 -20.70 -22.32
CA ASP A 194 -8.88 -21.90 -23.01
C ASP A 194 -8.70 -23.06 -22.02
N PHE A 195 -8.08 -22.78 -20.86
CA PHE A 195 -7.90 -23.77 -19.80
C PHE A 195 -9.23 -24.30 -19.27
N MET A 196 -10.22 -23.42 -19.07
CA MET A 196 -11.58 -23.80 -18.64
C MET A 196 -12.35 -24.58 -19.72
N ILE A 197 -12.01 -24.39 -20.99
CA ILE A 197 -12.60 -25.13 -22.10
C ILE A 197 -12.00 -26.54 -22.18
N ASP A 198 -10.69 -26.66 -22.01
CA ASP A 198 -9.96 -27.94 -22.10
C ASP A 198 -10.18 -28.85 -20.88
N ASN A 199 -10.51 -28.29 -19.72
CA ASN A 199 -10.65 -29.01 -18.46
C ASN A 199 -12.05 -28.82 -17.88
N GLU A 200 -12.81 -29.90 -17.66
CA GLU A 200 -14.17 -29.78 -17.10
C GLU A 200 -14.18 -29.62 -15.57
N ASN A 201 -13.08 -29.98 -14.89
CA ASN A 201 -12.95 -29.97 -13.42
C ASN A 201 -11.87 -28.98 -12.93
N TYR A 202 -11.83 -27.77 -13.50
CA TYR A 202 -10.93 -26.72 -13.01
C TYR A 202 -11.33 -26.23 -11.61
N THR A 203 -10.35 -25.78 -10.85
CA THR A 203 -10.52 -25.14 -9.55
C THR A 203 -10.24 -23.64 -9.64
N GLU A 204 -10.62 -22.88 -8.61
CA GLU A 204 -10.26 -21.45 -8.54
C GLU A 204 -8.74 -21.25 -8.55
N GLU A 205 -7.97 -22.11 -7.88
CA GLU A 205 -6.50 -21.99 -7.81
C GLU A 205 -5.83 -22.15 -9.18
N ASP A 206 -6.38 -22.99 -10.06
CA ASP A 206 -5.87 -23.14 -11.43
C ASP A 206 -5.99 -21.82 -12.21
N ILE A 207 -7.14 -21.15 -12.08
CA ILE A 207 -7.41 -19.87 -12.74
C ILE A 207 -6.55 -18.75 -12.15
N LEU A 208 -6.39 -18.72 -10.82
CA LEU A 208 -5.53 -17.76 -10.12
C LEU A 208 -4.03 -18.01 -10.39
N GLY A 209 -3.66 -19.21 -10.82
CA GLY A 209 -2.33 -19.53 -11.34
C GLY A 209 -2.04 -18.90 -12.70
N ILE A 210 -3.07 -18.72 -13.54
CA ILE A 210 -2.97 -18.15 -14.89
C ILE A 210 -3.13 -16.63 -14.87
N VAL A 211 -4.19 -16.12 -14.23
CA VAL A 211 -4.49 -14.68 -14.15
C VAL A 211 -3.74 -14.08 -12.97
N LYS A 212 -2.62 -13.43 -13.25
CA LYS A 212 -1.67 -13.00 -12.21
C LYS A 212 -2.20 -11.86 -11.34
N GLY A 213 -3.01 -10.99 -11.94
CA GLY A 213 -3.50 -9.75 -11.35
C GLY A 213 -3.94 -8.74 -12.41
N PRO A 214 -4.41 -7.56 -12.01
CA PRO A 214 -4.71 -6.45 -12.92
C PRO A 214 -3.53 -6.08 -13.83
N ASP A 215 -3.85 -5.52 -15.00
CA ASP A 215 -2.86 -4.96 -15.93
C ASP A 215 -3.35 -3.58 -16.40
N PHE A 216 -2.75 -2.54 -15.84
CA PHE A 216 -3.19 -1.16 -16.04
C PHE A 216 -2.56 -0.55 -17.31
N PRO A 217 -3.30 0.32 -18.02
CA PRO A 217 -2.77 1.01 -19.18
C PRO A 217 -1.56 1.91 -18.86
N THR A 218 -1.48 2.43 -17.64
CA THR A 218 -0.42 3.33 -17.15
C THR A 218 0.75 2.60 -16.48
N TYR A 219 0.85 1.27 -16.66
CA TYR A 219 1.89 0.43 -16.05
C TYR A 219 1.81 0.43 -14.52
N GLY A 220 2.87 0.82 -13.82
CA GLY A 220 2.95 0.89 -12.37
C GLY A 220 3.31 -0.43 -11.70
N LEU A 221 3.40 -0.36 -10.37
CA LEU A 221 3.73 -1.48 -9.50
C LEU A 221 2.51 -1.82 -8.63
N ILE A 222 2.10 -3.08 -8.59
CA ILE A 222 1.16 -3.57 -7.59
C ILE A 222 1.95 -4.17 -6.43
N MET A 223 1.63 -3.72 -5.22
CA MET A 223 2.29 -4.19 -4.00
C MET A 223 1.51 -5.38 -3.44
N GLY A 224 2.14 -6.56 -3.40
CA GLY A 224 1.56 -7.75 -2.81
C GLY A 224 0.59 -8.50 -3.73
N LYS A 225 0.55 -9.83 -3.57
CA LYS A 225 -0.32 -10.74 -4.36
C LYS A 225 -1.53 -11.24 -3.58
N LYS A 226 -1.47 -11.23 -2.25
CA LYS A 226 -2.48 -11.83 -1.37
C LYS A 226 -3.84 -11.15 -1.53
N ASP A 227 -3.86 -9.82 -1.58
CA ASP A 227 -5.10 -9.06 -1.67
C ASP A 227 -5.77 -9.16 -3.04
N ILE A 228 -4.98 -9.29 -4.10
CA ILE A 228 -5.46 -9.63 -5.45
C ILE A 228 -6.25 -10.94 -5.40
N MET A 229 -5.67 -11.98 -4.78
CA MET A 229 -6.30 -13.31 -4.71
C MET A 229 -7.60 -13.28 -3.91
N ASN A 230 -7.62 -12.58 -2.77
CA ASN A 230 -8.84 -12.42 -1.98
C ASN A 230 -9.93 -11.65 -2.75
N ALA A 231 -9.53 -10.61 -3.50
CA ALA A 231 -10.45 -9.86 -4.35
C ALA A 231 -11.04 -10.72 -5.46
N TYR A 232 -10.25 -11.57 -6.11
CA TYR A 232 -10.73 -12.47 -7.16
C TYR A 232 -11.68 -13.55 -6.65
N ARG A 233 -11.47 -14.09 -5.45
CA ARG A 233 -12.38 -15.07 -4.84
C ARG A 233 -13.71 -14.45 -4.43
N THR A 234 -13.70 -13.24 -3.89
CA THR A 234 -14.89 -12.65 -3.24
C THR A 234 -15.62 -11.60 -4.07
N GLY A 235 -14.99 -11.05 -5.10
CA GLY A 235 -15.49 -9.88 -5.82
C GLY A 235 -15.14 -8.53 -5.17
N ARG A 236 -14.49 -8.53 -4.00
CA ARG A 236 -14.20 -7.31 -3.22
C ARG A 236 -12.82 -7.36 -2.59
N GLY A 237 -12.15 -6.22 -2.59
CA GLY A 237 -10.83 -6.10 -1.96
C GLY A 237 -10.22 -4.75 -2.26
N SER A 238 -8.98 -4.54 -1.82
CA SER A 238 -8.22 -3.34 -2.17
C SER A 238 -6.79 -3.77 -2.43
N ILE A 239 -6.17 -3.19 -3.44
CA ILE A 239 -4.75 -3.36 -3.72
C ILE A 239 -4.05 -2.02 -3.65
N THR A 240 -2.76 -2.03 -3.38
CA THR A 240 -1.93 -0.83 -3.41
C THR A 240 -1.19 -0.76 -4.73
N ILE A 241 -1.26 0.39 -5.40
CA ILE A 241 -0.56 0.67 -6.66
C ILE A 241 0.45 1.78 -6.39
N ARG A 242 1.68 1.60 -6.85
CA ARG A 242 2.80 2.51 -6.63
C ARG A 242 3.43 2.93 -7.96
N SER A 243 3.89 4.17 -8.03
CA SER A 243 4.72 4.69 -9.10
C SER A 243 6.03 3.93 -9.24
N ARG A 244 6.43 3.62 -10.48
CA ARG A 244 7.79 3.15 -10.76
C ARG A 244 8.75 4.33 -10.72
N ILE A 245 9.83 4.17 -9.96
CA ILE A 245 10.88 5.17 -9.81
C ILE A 245 12.24 4.62 -10.21
N VAL A 246 13.13 5.52 -10.60
CA VAL A 246 14.56 5.28 -10.81
C VAL A 246 15.31 6.32 -9.99
N ILE A 247 16.40 5.91 -9.33
CA ILE A 247 17.28 6.82 -8.60
C ILE A 247 18.49 7.11 -9.48
N GLU A 248 18.71 8.39 -9.78
CA GLU A 248 19.89 8.90 -10.48
C GLU A 248 20.68 9.84 -9.55
N GLU A 249 21.89 10.22 -9.97
CA GLU A 249 22.72 11.20 -9.28
C GLU A 249 23.15 12.29 -10.24
N THR A 250 23.04 13.56 -9.83
CA THR A 250 23.53 14.68 -10.64
C THR A 250 25.06 14.69 -10.69
N LYS A 251 25.64 15.40 -11.68
CA LYS A 251 27.10 15.63 -11.75
C LYS A 251 27.70 16.29 -10.49
N SER A 252 26.88 16.95 -9.68
CA SER A 252 27.29 17.60 -8.42
C SER A 252 27.23 16.68 -7.18
N GLY A 253 26.81 15.43 -7.37
CA GLY A 253 26.65 14.43 -6.32
C GLY A 253 25.35 14.56 -5.50
N LYS A 254 24.29 15.11 -6.11
CA LYS A 254 22.95 15.18 -5.49
C LYS A 254 22.07 14.03 -5.97
N PRO A 255 21.36 13.32 -5.08
CA PRO A 255 20.40 12.29 -5.49
C PRO A 255 19.19 12.89 -6.22
N VAL A 256 18.65 12.13 -7.16
CA VAL A 256 17.47 12.50 -7.95
C VAL A 256 16.52 11.30 -8.02
N ILE A 257 15.27 11.50 -7.62
CA ILE A 257 14.20 10.52 -7.80
C ILE A 257 13.47 10.83 -9.10
N ILE A 258 13.36 9.85 -9.99
CA ILE A 258 12.69 10.01 -11.29
C ILE A 258 11.51 9.08 -11.36
N VAL A 259 10.32 9.65 -11.48
CA VAL A 259 9.07 8.90 -11.67
C VAL A 259 8.88 8.62 -13.16
N ARG A 260 8.79 7.33 -13.51
CA ARG A 260 8.61 6.84 -14.89
C ARG A 260 7.20 6.39 -15.19
N GLU A 261 6.49 5.93 -14.17
CA GLU A 261 5.13 5.41 -14.29
C GLU A 261 4.31 5.91 -13.09
N ILE A 262 3.02 6.15 -13.30
CA ILE A 262 2.11 6.63 -12.26
C ILE A 262 0.95 5.64 -12.05
N PRO A 263 0.36 5.60 -10.84
CA PRO A 263 -0.79 4.73 -10.59
C PRO A 263 -1.97 5.03 -11.52
N TYR A 264 -2.80 4.01 -11.76
CA TYR A 264 -3.96 4.12 -12.64
C TYR A 264 -4.94 5.19 -12.16
N GLN A 265 -5.46 5.99 -13.10
CA GLN A 265 -6.38 7.12 -12.86
C GLN A 265 -5.82 8.26 -12.01
N VAL A 266 -4.50 8.35 -11.84
CA VAL A 266 -3.84 9.52 -11.24
C VAL A 266 -3.57 10.58 -12.31
N ASN A 267 -3.92 11.82 -12.00
CA ASN A 267 -3.55 12.97 -12.81
C ASN A 267 -2.11 13.39 -12.49
N LYS A 268 -1.24 13.44 -13.51
CA LYS A 268 0.19 13.77 -13.33
C LYS A 268 0.38 15.19 -12.80
N ALA A 269 -0.28 16.19 -13.38
CA ALA A 269 -0.18 17.59 -12.95
C ALA A 269 -0.64 17.78 -11.49
N SER A 270 -1.78 17.19 -11.09
CA SER A 270 -2.27 17.26 -9.71
C SER A 270 -1.35 16.56 -8.72
N MET A 271 -0.72 15.45 -9.11
CA MET A 271 0.28 14.78 -8.27
C MET A 271 1.50 15.68 -8.03
N ILE A 272 2.00 16.33 -9.08
CA ILE A 272 3.14 17.27 -9.01
C ILE A 272 2.78 18.49 -8.16
N GLU A 273 1.60 19.07 -8.38
CA GLU A 273 1.09 20.20 -7.58
C GLU A 273 1.02 19.83 -6.09
N LYS A 274 0.54 18.62 -5.78
CA LYS A 274 0.47 18.13 -4.40
C LYS A 274 1.85 17.97 -3.77
N ILE A 275 2.85 17.48 -4.52
CA ILE A 275 4.24 17.42 -4.04
C ILE A 275 4.74 18.82 -3.72
N ALA A 276 4.53 19.79 -4.61
CA ALA A 276 4.96 21.17 -4.41
C ALA A 276 4.31 21.82 -3.17
N GLU A 277 3.00 21.61 -2.98
CA GLU A 277 2.26 22.06 -1.80
C GLU A 277 2.87 21.47 -0.51
N LEU A 278 3.14 20.17 -0.47
CA LEU A 278 3.69 19.49 0.71
C LEU A 278 5.13 19.90 1.02
N VAL A 279 5.91 20.28 0.01
CA VAL A 279 7.25 20.86 0.17
C VAL A 279 7.14 22.27 0.77
N GLN A 280 6.20 23.09 0.29
CA GLN A 280 5.96 24.44 0.80
C GLN A 280 5.45 24.43 2.25
N GLU A 281 4.57 23.48 2.59
CA GLU A 281 4.09 23.23 3.97
C GLU A 281 5.15 22.61 4.89
N LYS A 282 6.33 22.28 4.37
CA LYS A 282 7.42 21.57 5.07
C LYS A 282 7.02 20.20 5.63
N LYS A 283 5.97 19.58 5.08
CA LYS A 283 5.62 18.17 5.37
C LYS A 283 6.58 17.20 4.71
N ILE A 284 7.09 17.55 3.52
CA ILE A 284 8.17 16.84 2.84
C ILE A 284 9.38 17.76 2.78
N THR A 285 10.42 17.44 3.55
CA THR A 285 11.70 18.15 3.55
C THR A 285 12.73 17.43 2.68
N GLY A 286 13.75 18.16 2.22
CA GLY A 286 14.88 17.58 1.50
C GLY A 286 14.80 17.70 -0.03
N ILE A 287 13.65 18.09 -0.59
CA ILE A 287 13.50 18.36 -2.03
C ILE A 287 14.03 19.77 -2.34
N THR A 288 14.90 19.89 -3.33
CA THR A 288 15.47 21.17 -3.80
C THR A 288 14.87 21.64 -5.10
N ASP A 289 14.44 20.72 -5.97
CA ASP A 289 13.82 21.07 -7.25
C ASP A 289 12.82 20.00 -7.68
N LEU A 290 11.80 20.41 -8.44
CA LEU A 290 10.74 19.54 -8.97
C LEU A 290 10.43 19.98 -10.40
N ARG A 291 10.66 19.08 -11.37
CA ARG A 291 10.50 19.37 -12.80
C ARG A 291 9.72 18.27 -13.50
N ASP A 292 8.96 18.64 -14.51
CA ASP A 292 8.33 17.69 -15.43
C ASP A 292 9.08 17.73 -16.76
N GLU A 293 9.81 16.67 -17.05
CA GLU A 293 10.59 16.46 -18.28
C GLU A 293 9.89 15.40 -19.17
N SER A 294 8.59 15.19 -18.99
CA SER A 294 7.80 14.23 -19.79
C SER A 294 7.70 14.68 -21.24
N ASP A 295 7.84 13.74 -22.17
CA ASP A 295 7.78 13.96 -23.60
C ASP A 295 7.01 12.84 -24.32
N LYS A 296 7.23 12.68 -25.63
CA LYS A 296 6.59 11.61 -26.42
C LYS A 296 7.11 10.21 -26.08
N ASP A 297 8.29 10.10 -25.48
CA ASP A 297 8.94 8.84 -25.14
C ASP A 297 8.49 8.33 -23.76
N GLY A 298 7.84 9.18 -22.95
CA GLY A 298 7.11 8.76 -21.75
C GLY A 298 7.12 9.78 -20.61
N ILE A 299 6.63 9.33 -19.45
CA ILE A 299 6.61 10.15 -18.23
C ILE A 299 8.02 10.24 -17.63
N ARG A 300 8.45 11.46 -17.29
CA ARG A 300 9.70 11.73 -16.56
C ARG A 300 9.50 12.90 -15.60
N VAL A 301 9.02 12.62 -14.41
CA VAL A 301 8.95 13.62 -13.32
C VAL A 301 10.22 13.54 -12.49
N VAL A 302 10.95 14.64 -12.39
CA VAL A 302 12.26 14.74 -11.75
C VAL A 302 12.14 15.44 -10.40
N ILE A 303 12.56 14.76 -9.34
CA ILE A 303 12.57 15.26 -7.96
C ILE A 303 14.02 15.28 -7.48
N GLU A 304 14.65 16.45 -7.48
CA GLU A 304 16.03 16.63 -7.02
C GLU A 304 16.07 16.80 -5.50
N LEU A 305 16.96 16.07 -4.82
CA LEU A 305 17.14 16.16 -3.38
C LEU A 305 18.36 16.99 -3.00
N ARG A 306 18.35 17.55 -1.79
CA ARG A 306 19.50 18.22 -1.19
C ARG A 306 20.62 17.18 -0.95
N LYS A 307 21.87 17.63 -1.11
CA LYS A 307 23.05 16.80 -0.86
C LYS A 307 23.03 16.28 0.59
N GLY A 308 23.21 14.97 0.77
CA GLY A 308 23.23 14.29 2.06
C GLY A 308 21.86 13.87 2.62
N GLU A 309 20.76 14.13 1.90
CA GLU A 309 19.44 13.61 2.30
C GLU A 309 19.34 12.09 2.08
N ASN A 310 18.62 11.42 2.98
CA ASN A 310 18.32 10.00 2.82
C ASN A 310 17.17 9.83 1.82
N VAL A 311 17.48 9.24 0.66
CA VAL A 311 16.54 9.07 -0.46
C VAL A 311 15.31 8.25 -0.04
N ASP A 312 15.52 7.15 0.71
CA ASP A 312 14.45 6.24 1.12
C ASP A 312 13.44 6.93 2.04
N VAL A 313 13.91 7.78 2.95
CA VAL A 313 13.03 8.55 3.86
C VAL A 313 12.16 9.53 3.09
N VAL A 314 12.73 10.26 2.12
CA VAL A 314 11.96 11.19 1.28
C VAL A 314 10.99 10.43 0.39
N LEU A 315 11.41 9.30 -0.17
CA LEU A 315 10.59 8.44 -1.00
C LEU A 315 9.39 7.85 -0.22
N ASN A 316 9.60 7.39 1.01
CA ASN A 316 8.53 6.90 1.88
C ASN A 316 7.51 8.00 2.20
N ARG A 317 7.97 9.24 2.43
CA ARG A 317 7.08 10.40 2.61
C ARG A 317 6.30 10.71 1.33
N LEU A 318 6.95 10.66 0.16
CA LEU A 318 6.28 10.84 -1.13
C LEU A 318 5.18 9.79 -1.31
N TYR A 319 5.46 8.51 -1.08
CA TYR A 319 4.44 7.46 -1.18
C TYR A 319 3.31 7.64 -0.15
N LYS A 320 3.60 8.04 1.09
CA LYS A 320 2.58 8.17 2.14
C LYS A 320 1.67 9.37 1.94
N PHE A 321 2.19 10.50 1.45
CA PHE A 321 1.46 11.77 1.42
C PHE A 321 1.00 12.21 0.02
N THR A 322 1.39 11.52 -1.05
CA THR A 322 1.07 11.90 -2.43
C THR A 322 0.40 10.76 -3.18
N GLN A 323 -0.10 11.06 -4.38
CA GLN A 323 -0.68 10.06 -5.29
C GLN A 323 0.37 9.22 -6.03
N MET A 324 1.66 9.31 -5.68
CA MET A 324 2.67 8.34 -6.12
C MET A 324 2.40 6.93 -5.58
N GLN A 325 1.58 6.80 -4.54
CA GLN A 325 0.98 5.55 -4.12
C GLN A 325 -0.51 5.76 -3.86
N THR A 326 -1.35 4.90 -4.43
CA THR A 326 -2.81 4.93 -4.25
C THR A 326 -3.33 3.53 -4.00
N SER A 327 -4.58 3.43 -3.56
CA SER A 327 -5.28 2.16 -3.47
C SER A 327 -6.33 2.03 -4.58
N PHE A 328 -6.49 0.83 -5.10
CA PHE A 328 -7.57 0.48 -6.02
C PHE A 328 -8.51 -0.51 -5.33
N GLY A 329 -9.73 -0.05 -5.04
CA GLY A 329 -10.78 -0.87 -4.44
C GLY A 329 -11.52 -1.70 -5.48
N PHE A 330 -11.35 -3.03 -5.44
CA PHE A 330 -12.15 -3.98 -6.20
C PHE A 330 -13.58 -3.99 -5.67
N ASN A 331 -14.53 -3.83 -6.59
CA ASN A 331 -15.94 -4.04 -6.34
C ASN A 331 -16.59 -4.57 -7.62
N MET A 332 -16.48 -5.88 -7.83
CA MET A 332 -16.81 -6.53 -9.10
C MET A 332 -18.30 -6.80 -9.20
N VAL A 333 -19.06 -5.74 -9.49
CA VAL A 333 -20.52 -5.78 -9.64
C VAL A 333 -20.91 -5.59 -11.10
N ALA A 334 -21.69 -6.52 -11.65
CA ALA A 334 -22.22 -6.45 -13.00
C ALA A 334 -23.65 -7.01 -13.05
N LEU A 335 -24.37 -6.73 -14.14
CA LEU A 335 -25.70 -7.28 -14.38
C LEU A 335 -25.59 -8.72 -14.92
N VAL A 336 -26.24 -9.64 -14.24
CA VAL A 336 -26.46 -11.03 -14.70
C VAL A 336 -27.97 -11.19 -14.84
N ASP A 337 -28.43 -11.50 -16.05
CA ASP A 337 -29.87 -11.61 -16.38
C ASP A 337 -30.69 -10.39 -15.89
N GLY A 338 -30.13 -9.19 -16.08
CA GLY A 338 -30.76 -7.91 -15.71
C GLY A 338 -30.71 -7.55 -14.22
N LYS A 339 -30.04 -8.35 -13.37
CA LYS A 339 -29.94 -8.11 -11.92
C LYS A 339 -28.50 -7.85 -11.49
N PRO A 340 -28.25 -6.92 -10.56
CA PRO A 340 -26.89 -6.66 -10.08
C PRO A 340 -26.41 -7.79 -9.17
N HIS A 341 -25.23 -8.33 -9.48
CA HIS A 341 -24.56 -9.35 -8.67
C HIS A 341 -23.11 -8.96 -8.40
N THR A 342 -22.61 -9.26 -7.20
CA THR A 342 -21.17 -9.28 -6.93
C THR A 342 -20.61 -10.60 -7.43
N LEU A 343 -19.54 -10.55 -8.24
CA LEU A 343 -19.01 -11.70 -8.97
C LEU A 343 -17.55 -11.95 -8.61
N SER A 344 -17.16 -13.21 -8.48
CA SER A 344 -15.76 -13.63 -8.49
C SER A 344 -15.19 -13.59 -9.91
N LEU A 345 -13.86 -13.60 -10.05
CA LEU A 345 -13.20 -13.70 -11.36
C LEU A 345 -13.68 -14.94 -12.13
N MET A 346 -13.70 -16.09 -11.46
CA MET A 346 -14.16 -17.35 -12.03
C MET A 346 -15.59 -17.24 -12.57
N ARG A 347 -16.50 -16.61 -11.81
CA ARG A 347 -17.89 -16.46 -12.25
C ARG A 347 -18.01 -15.58 -13.50
N ILE A 348 -17.22 -14.51 -13.60
CA ILE A 348 -17.21 -13.65 -14.80
C ILE A 348 -16.77 -14.44 -16.04
N LEU A 349 -15.70 -15.24 -15.93
CA LEU A 349 -15.23 -16.10 -17.03
C LEU A 349 -16.29 -17.13 -17.45
N GLN A 350 -16.97 -17.75 -16.48
CA GLN A 350 -18.06 -18.70 -16.73
C GLN A 350 -19.24 -18.07 -17.47
N GLU A 351 -19.68 -16.88 -17.07
CA GLU A 351 -20.75 -16.16 -17.77
C GLU A 351 -20.34 -15.76 -19.19
N PHE A 352 -19.07 -15.42 -19.40
CA PHE A 352 -18.55 -15.15 -20.74
C PHE A 352 -18.58 -16.41 -21.64
N ILE A 353 -18.13 -17.57 -21.16
CA ILE A 353 -18.21 -18.84 -21.91
C ILE A 353 -19.67 -19.18 -22.23
N LYS A 354 -20.58 -19.02 -21.26
CA LYS A 354 -22.03 -19.24 -21.47
C LYS A 354 -22.59 -18.32 -22.55
N HIS A 355 -22.18 -17.06 -22.57
CA HIS A 355 -22.53 -16.11 -23.64
C HIS A 355 -22.00 -16.57 -25.00
N ARG A 356 -20.73 -16.95 -25.09
CA ARG A 356 -20.12 -17.49 -26.33
C ARG A 356 -20.86 -18.72 -26.85
N VAL A 357 -21.19 -19.68 -25.99
CA VAL A 357 -21.98 -20.86 -26.35
C VAL A 357 -23.33 -20.45 -26.94
N THR A 358 -24.00 -19.46 -26.35
CA THR A 358 -25.30 -18.96 -26.82
C THR A 358 -25.18 -18.31 -28.20
N VAL A 359 -24.19 -17.42 -28.37
CA VAL A 359 -23.91 -16.72 -29.64
C VAL A 359 -23.57 -17.71 -30.74
N VAL A 360 -22.64 -18.63 -30.50
CA VAL A 360 -22.21 -19.64 -31.49
C VAL A 360 -23.36 -20.57 -31.85
N THR A 361 -24.19 -20.97 -30.87
CA THR A 361 -25.38 -21.79 -31.13
C THR A 361 -26.36 -21.07 -32.06
N ARG A 362 -26.69 -19.80 -31.77
CA ARG A 362 -27.62 -19.01 -32.59
C ARG A 362 -27.08 -18.78 -33.99
N ARG A 363 -25.81 -18.36 -34.10
CA ARG A 363 -25.11 -18.20 -35.38
C ARG A 363 -25.14 -19.48 -36.21
N THR A 364 -24.83 -20.61 -35.59
CA THR A 364 -24.79 -21.92 -36.28
C THR A 364 -26.18 -22.34 -36.73
N ARG A 365 -27.24 -22.10 -35.95
CA ARG A 365 -28.63 -22.35 -36.38
C ARG A 365 -29.05 -21.46 -37.54
N PHE A 366 -28.66 -20.19 -37.52
CA PHE A 366 -28.93 -19.26 -38.62
C PHE A 366 -28.24 -19.72 -39.92
N LEU A 367 -26.96 -20.06 -39.84
CA LEU A 367 -26.18 -20.56 -40.97
C LEU A 367 -26.71 -21.90 -41.48
N LEU A 368 -27.07 -22.83 -40.58
CA LEU A 368 -27.68 -24.10 -40.92
C LEU A 368 -29.00 -23.90 -41.67
N LYS A 369 -29.90 -23.07 -41.15
CA LYS A 369 -31.18 -22.78 -41.82
C LYS A 369 -30.96 -22.18 -43.21
N LYS A 370 -30.04 -21.22 -43.34
CA LYS A 370 -29.71 -20.61 -44.63
C LYS A 370 -29.12 -21.63 -45.62
N ALA A 371 -28.29 -22.54 -45.14
CA ALA A 371 -27.72 -23.62 -45.94
C ALA A 371 -28.79 -24.65 -46.36
N GLU A 372 -29.70 -25.03 -45.46
CA GLU A 372 -30.83 -25.92 -45.77
C GLU A 372 -31.80 -25.29 -46.78
N ASP A 373 -32.14 -24.01 -46.60
CA ASP A 373 -32.95 -23.24 -47.56
C ASP A 373 -32.26 -23.18 -48.93
N ARG A 374 -30.93 -22.99 -48.96
CA ARG A 374 -30.14 -22.97 -50.20
C ARG A 374 -30.06 -24.35 -50.86
N LEU A 375 -29.83 -25.41 -50.08
CA LEU A 375 -29.79 -26.79 -50.54
C LEU A 375 -31.10 -27.16 -51.23
N HIS A 376 -32.23 -26.84 -50.61
CA HIS A 376 -33.56 -27.06 -51.19
C HIS A 376 -33.71 -26.39 -52.57
N ILE A 377 -33.20 -25.18 -52.75
CA ILE A 377 -33.21 -24.51 -54.05
C ILE A 377 -32.29 -25.19 -55.06
N LEU A 378 -31.08 -25.58 -54.64
CA LEU A 378 -30.12 -26.28 -55.51
C LEU A 378 -30.68 -27.62 -56.01
N GLU A 379 -31.34 -28.40 -55.16
CA GLU A 379 -32.01 -29.65 -55.56
C GLU A 379 -33.05 -29.43 -56.66
N GLY A 380 -33.86 -28.37 -56.52
CA GLY A 380 -34.83 -27.97 -57.54
C GLY A 380 -34.16 -27.58 -58.86
N LEU A 381 -33.08 -26.80 -58.80
CA LEU A 381 -32.34 -26.36 -59.97
C LEU A 381 -31.61 -27.52 -60.68
N ILE A 382 -30.94 -28.41 -59.95
CA ILE A 382 -30.30 -29.61 -60.52
C ILE A 382 -31.34 -30.46 -61.25
N LYS A 383 -32.45 -30.79 -60.57
CA LYS A 383 -33.54 -31.58 -61.15
C LYS A 383 -34.15 -30.90 -62.39
N ALA A 384 -34.26 -29.57 -62.38
CA ALA A 384 -34.76 -28.80 -63.52
C ALA A 384 -33.79 -28.82 -64.71
N VAL A 385 -32.48 -28.70 -64.46
CA VAL A 385 -31.43 -28.77 -65.50
C VAL A 385 -31.37 -30.16 -66.13
N GLU A 386 -31.47 -31.22 -65.33
CA GLU A 386 -31.50 -32.61 -65.83
C GLU A 386 -32.71 -32.90 -66.74
N ASN A 387 -33.80 -32.14 -66.58
CA ASN A 387 -35.06 -32.29 -67.32
C ASN A 387 -35.41 -31.04 -68.14
N ILE A 388 -34.41 -30.27 -68.59
CA ILE A 388 -34.60 -28.90 -69.06
C ILE A 388 -35.56 -28.75 -70.23
N ASP A 389 -35.57 -29.69 -71.18
CA ASP A 389 -36.46 -29.64 -72.34
C ASP A 389 -37.93 -29.73 -71.95
N GLU A 390 -38.26 -30.64 -71.01
CA GLU A 390 -39.62 -30.81 -70.51
C GLU A 390 -40.04 -29.67 -69.57
N VAL A 391 -39.09 -29.09 -68.82
CA VAL A 391 -39.32 -27.87 -68.03
C VAL A 391 -39.65 -26.70 -68.95
N ILE A 392 -38.86 -26.44 -70.00
CA ILE A 392 -39.11 -25.35 -70.97
C ILE A 392 -40.44 -25.56 -71.69
N LYS A 393 -40.75 -26.79 -72.10
CA LYS A 393 -42.03 -27.12 -72.74
C LYS A 393 -43.22 -26.84 -71.82
N THR A 394 -43.11 -27.20 -70.55
CA THR A 394 -44.13 -26.92 -69.53
C THR A 394 -44.32 -25.42 -69.34
N ILE A 395 -43.23 -24.65 -69.27
CA ILE A 395 -43.27 -23.18 -69.15
C ILE A 395 -43.92 -22.54 -70.39
N LYS A 396 -43.54 -22.97 -71.60
CA LYS A 396 -44.08 -22.43 -72.86
C LYS A 396 -45.56 -22.76 -73.09
N ALA A 397 -46.05 -23.86 -72.51
CA ALA A 397 -47.45 -24.28 -72.62
C ALA A 397 -48.38 -23.56 -71.62
N SER A 398 -47.82 -22.95 -70.58
CA SER A 398 -48.57 -22.20 -69.58
C SER A 398 -48.96 -20.81 -70.07
N LYS A 399 -50.09 -20.29 -69.58
CA LYS A 399 -50.66 -19.00 -70.02
C LYS A 399 -49.94 -17.80 -69.43
N ASP A 400 -49.48 -17.91 -68.19
CA ASP A 400 -48.78 -16.87 -67.45
C ASP A 400 -47.81 -17.50 -66.43
N THR A 401 -47.08 -16.66 -65.68
CA THR A 401 -46.07 -17.09 -64.72
C THR A 401 -46.66 -17.86 -63.53
N ALA A 402 -47.87 -17.52 -63.08
CA ALA A 402 -48.53 -18.21 -61.98
C ALA A 402 -48.98 -19.62 -62.41
N ASP A 403 -49.50 -19.74 -63.63
CA ASP A 403 -49.87 -21.01 -64.26
C ASP A 403 -48.63 -21.88 -64.54
N ALA A 404 -47.53 -21.29 -65.00
CA ALA A 404 -46.24 -21.98 -65.16
C ALA A 404 -45.71 -22.53 -63.84
N LYS A 405 -45.75 -21.72 -62.79
CA LYS A 405 -45.33 -22.12 -61.45
C LYS A 405 -46.14 -23.31 -60.93
N ARG A 406 -47.49 -23.23 -60.99
CA ARG A 406 -48.37 -24.33 -60.57
C ARG A 406 -48.09 -25.61 -61.36
N ASN A 407 -47.98 -25.53 -62.69
CA ASN A 407 -47.74 -26.69 -63.54
C ASN A 407 -46.36 -27.33 -63.27
N LEU A 408 -45.34 -26.53 -62.96
CA LEU A 408 -44.03 -27.02 -62.54
C LEU A 408 -44.10 -27.75 -61.19
N CYS A 409 -44.85 -27.21 -60.23
CA CYS A 409 -45.09 -27.86 -58.94
C CYS A 409 -45.83 -29.21 -59.12
N GLU A 410 -46.93 -29.24 -59.87
CA GLU A 410 -47.74 -30.45 -60.08
C GLU A 410 -47.00 -31.54 -60.86
N LYS A 411 -46.30 -31.17 -61.94
CA LYS A 411 -45.68 -32.14 -62.86
C LYS A 411 -44.37 -32.71 -62.35
N PHE A 412 -43.55 -31.91 -61.67
CA PHE A 412 -42.22 -32.31 -61.23
C PHE A 412 -42.10 -32.41 -59.70
N GLY A 413 -43.15 -32.12 -58.95
CA GLY A 413 -43.14 -32.13 -57.48
C GLY A 413 -42.24 -31.05 -56.88
N PHE A 414 -42.03 -29.93 -57.60
CA PHE A 414 -41.29 -28.80 -57.05
C PHE A 414 -42.12 -28.07 -55.99
N SER A 415 -41.44 -27.55 -54.96
CA SER A 415 -42.06 -26.57 -54.07
C SER A 415 -42.25 -25.22 -54.76
N ASP A 416 -43.11 -24.36 -54.19
CA ASP A 416 -43.34 -23.02 -54.71
C ASP A 416 -42.06 -22.18 -54.81
N ILE A 417 -41.12 -22.31 -53.88
CA ILE A 417 -39.88 -21.53 -53.88
C ILE A 417 -38.90 -22.06 -54.95
N GLN A 418 -38.83 -23.39 -55.13
CA GLN A 418 -38.05 -24.01 -56.20
C GLN A 418 -38.60 -23.63 -57.58
N ALA A 419 -39.92 -23.77 -57.80
CA ALA A 419 -40.56 -23.42 -59.06
C ALA A 419 -40.35 -21.94 -59.41
N GLN A 420 -40.45 -21.04 -58.43
CA GLN A 420 -40.13 -19.63 -58.60
C GLN A 420 -38.67 -19.43 -59.04
N SER A 421 -37.72 -20.07 -58.35
CA SER A 421 -36.29 -19.97 -58.67
C SER A 421 -35.94 -20.51 -60.05
N ILE A 422 -36.63 -21.57 -60.50
CA ILE A 422 -36.50 -22.13 -61.86
C ILE A 422 -37.00 -21.13 -62.90
N LEU A 423 -38.14 -20.46 -62.67
CA LEU A 423 -38.68 -19.45 -63.57
C LEU A 423 -37.77 -18.21 -63.69
N GLU A 424 -37.03 -17.89 -62.62
CA GLU A 424 -36.07 -16.78 -62.58
C GLU A 424 -34.69 -17.16 -63.15
N MET A 425 -34.47 -18.43 -63.48
CA MET A 425 -33.21 -18.92 -64.02
C MET A 425 -32.94 -18.31 -65.40
N ARG A 426 -31.73 -17.74 -65.57
CA ARG A 426 -31.28 -17.17 -66.85
C ARG A 426 -30.69 -18.26 -67.75
N LEU A 427 -30.90 -18.18 -69.06
CA LEU A 427 -30.41 -19.16 -70.05
C LEU A 427 -28.90 -19.45 -69.95
N GLN A 428 -28.08 -18.46 -69.58
CA GLN A 428 -26.64 -18.63 -69.38
C GLN A 428 -26.27 -19.69 -68.31
N LYS A 429 -27.17 -19.95 -67.35
CA LYS A 429 -26.99 -20.96 -66.30
C LYS A 429 -27.08 -22.40 -66.80
N LEU A 430 -27.46 -22.61 -68.06
CA LEU A 430 -27.54 -23.92 -68.70
C LEU A 430 -26.24 -24.33 -69.41
N THR A 431 -25.21 -23.49 -69.37
CA THR A 431 -23.89 -23.85 -69.92
C THR A 431 -23.21 -24.92 -69.05
N GLY A 432 -22.44 -25.82 -69.65
CA GLY A 432 -21.83 -26.95 -68.91
C GLY A 432 -21.03 -26.53 -67.67
N LEU A 433 -20.24 -25.46 -67.77
CA LEU A 433 -19.48 -24.90 -66.63
C LEU A 433 -20.38 -24.40 -65.50
N GLU A 434 -21.54 -23.82 -65.80
CA GLU A 434 -22.47 -23.34 -64.76
C GLU A 434 -23.21 -24.51 -64.08
N ILE A 435 -23.43 -25.62 -64.79
CA ILE A 435 -23.97 -26.85 -64.21
C ILE A 435 -22.95 -27.49 -63.26
N GLU A 436 -21.68 -27.58 -63.66
CA GLU A 436 -20.59 -28.07 -62.81
C GLU A 436 -20.46 -27.23 -61.52
N LYS A 437 -20.45 -25.90 -61.63
CA LYS A 437 -20.44 -25.00 -60.47
C LYS A 437 -21.65 -25.22 -59.55
N LEU A 438 -22.82 -25.49 -60.12
CA LEU A 438 -24.03 -25.72 -59.34
C LEU A 438 -23.95 -27.05 -58.57
N GLN A 439 -23.39 -28.10 -59.18
CA GLN A 439 -23.09 -29.36 -58.49
C GLN A 439 -22.02 -29.19 -57.41
N GLU A 440 -20.98 -28.40 -57.65
CA GLU A 440 -19.96 -28.08 -56.66
C GLU A 440 -20.56 -27.31 -55.47
N GLU A 441 -21.39 -26.30 -55.73
CA GLU A 441 -22.11 -25.54 -54.70
C GLU A 441 -23.02 -26.48 -53.86
N TYR A 442 -23.70 -27.42 -54.50
CA TYR A 442 -24.52 -28.43 -53.81
C TYR A 442 -23.69 -29.31 -52.87
N GLN A 443 -22.56 -29.85 -53.33
CA GLN A 443 -21.68 -30.68 -52.51
C GLN A 443 -21.06 -29.90 -51.35
N ASN A 444 -20.66 -28.65 -51.58
CA ASN A 444 -20.14 -27.78 -50.51
C ASN A 444 -21.23 -27.45 -49.49
N THR A 445 -22.46 -27.14 -49.94
CA THR A 445 -23.60 -26.88 -49.04
C THR A 445 -23.94 -28.09 -48.18
N LEU A 446 -23.86 -29.31 -48.72
CA LEU A 446 -24.04 -30.54 -47.93
C LEU A 446 -22.98 -30.68 -46.83
N LYS A 447 -21.70 -30.41 -47.15
CA LYS A 447 -20.61 -30.43 -46.17
C LYS A 447 -20.82 -29.36 -45.08
N ASP A 448 -21.24 -28.17 -45.46
CA ASP A 448 -21.55 -27.09 -44.51
C ASP A 448 -22.67 -27.50 -43.55
N ILE A 449 -23.76 -28.10 -44.07
CA ILE A 449 -24.86 -28.61 -43.25
C ILE A 449 -24.39 -29.68 -42.27
N GLU A 450 -23.57 -30.64 -42.73
CA GLU A 450 -23.00 -31.68 -41.87
C GLU A 450 -22.13 -31.06 -40.78
N TYR A 451 -21.28 -30.09 -41.13
CA TYR A 451 -20.44 -29.36 -40.18
C TYR A 451 -21.28 -28.60 -39.15
N PHE A 452 -22.28 -27.81 -39.56
CA PHE A 452 -23.15 -27.07 -38.65
C PHE A 452 -23.96 -27.99 -37.73
N ARG A 453 -24.45 -29.13 -38.25
CA ARG A 453 -25.10 -30.16 -37.42
C ARG A 453 -24.13 -30.78 -36.42
N SER A 454 -22.87 -31.00 -36.79
CA SER A 454 -21.85 -31.51 -35.88
C SER A 454 -21.58 -30.55 -34.71
N ILE A 455 -21.53 -29.24 -34.97
CA ILE A 455 -21.39 -28.21 -33.93
C ILE A 455 -22.58 -28.23 -32.98
N LEU A 456 -23.81 -28.26 -33.51
CA LEU A 456 -25.03 -28.24 -32.69
C LEU A 456 -25.26 -29.55 -31.93
N GLY A 457 -24.78 -30.68 -32.46
CA GLY A 457 -24.97 -32.01 -31.89
C GLY A 457 -23.87 -32.46 -30.92
N ASN A 458 -22.69 -31.83 -30.93
CA ASN A 458 -21.54 -32.23 -30.12
C ASN A 458 -20.92 -31.05 -29.36
N ARG A 459 -21.01 -31.09 -28.03
CA ARG A 459 -20.45 -30.07 -27.14
C ARG A 459 -18.93 -29.90 -27.33
N HIS A 460 -18.17 -30.97 -27.54
CA HIS A 460 -16.71 -30.86 -27.73
C HIS A 460 -16.37 -30.12 -29.03
N VAL A 461 -17.12 -30.35 -30.11
CA VAL A 461 -16.92 -29.63 -31.38
C VAL A 461 -17.24 -28.15 -31.20
N MET A 462 -18.35 -27.82 -30.53
CA MET A 462 -18.71 -26.44 -30.22
C MET A 462 -17.66 -25.72 -29.37
N MET A 463 -17.18 -26.38 -28.32
CA MET A 463 -16.17 -25.80 -27.43
C MET A 463 -14.81 -25.66 -28.13
N SER A 464 -14.46 -26.59 -29.03
CA SER A 464 -13.24 -26.49 -29.85
C SER A 464 -13.32 -25.28 -30.80
N LEU A 465 -14.47 -25.06 -31.45
CA LEU A 465 -14.69 -23.86 -32.28
C LEU A 465 -14.56 -22.56 -31.47
N ILE A 466 -15.15 -22.52 -30.26
CA ILE A 466 -15.03 -21.35 -29.39
C ILE A 466 -13.56 -21.10 -29.03
N LYS A 467 -12.80 -22.15 -28.72
CA LYS A 467 -11.37 -22.05 -28.42
C LYS A 467 -10.57 -21.54 -29.62
N GLU A 468 -10.77 -22.11 -30.81
CA GLU A 468 -10.13 -21.65 -32.04
C GLU A 468 -10.40 -20.14 -32.27
N GLU A 469 -11.65 -19.72 -32.05
CA GLU A 469 -12.01 -18.30 -32.16
C GLU A 469 -11.34 -17.42 -31.11
N LEU A 470 -11.13 -17.90 -29.89
CA LEU A 470 -10.42 -17.16 -28.83
C LEU A 470 -8.92 -17.11 -29.12
N ASP A 471 -8.32 -18.19 -29.60
CA ASP A 471 -6.92 -18.25 -30.03
C ASP A 471 -6.64 -17.27 -31.18
N GLU A 472 -7.57 -17.11 -32.13
CA GLU A 472 -7.47 -16.08 -33.16
C GLU A 472 -7.44 -14.66 -32.57
N VAL A 473 -8.30 -14.38 -31.58
CA VAL A 473 -8.33 -13.07 -30.89
C VAL A 473 -7.00 -12.84 -30.15
N LYS A 474 -6.52 -13.86 -29.43
CA LYS A 474 -5.23 -13.83 -28.73
C LYS A 474 -4.06 -13.60 -29.68
N ALA A 475 -4.05 -14.26 -30.84
CA ALA A 475 -3.00 -14.07 -31.84
C ALA A 475 -3.02 -12.67 -32.47
N LYS A 476 -4.20 -12.07 -32.65
CA LYS A 476 -4.34 -10.74 -33.26
C LYS A 476 -4.07 -9.59 -32.28
N TYR A 477 -4.42 -9.74 -31.01
CA TYR A 477 -4.48 -8.63 -30.03
C TYR A 477 -3.70 -8.89 -28.73
N GLY A 478 -3.14 -10.08 -28.55
CA GLY A 478 -2.32 -10.42 -27.40
C GLY A 478 -1.08 -9.54 -27.30
N ASP A 479 -0.82 -9.05 -26.10
CA ASP A 479 0.34 -8.23 -25.77
C ASP A 479 0.97 -8.64 -24.44
N GLU A 480 2.18 -8.11 -24.19
CA GLU A 480 2.90 -8.34 -22.95
C GLU A 480 2.26 -7.58 -21.78
N ARG A 481 2.51 -8.08 -20.56
CA ARG A 481 2.08 -7.43 -19.34
C ARG A 481 2.77 -6.07 -19.16
N ARG A 482 2.01 -5.04 -18.77
CA ARG A 482 2.53 -3.72 -18.44
C ARG A 482 2.84 -3.58 -16.95
N THR A 483 1.88 -3.94 -16.11
CA THR A 483 1.98 -3.75 -14.65
C THR A 483 2.78 -4.87 -13.98
N GLU A 484 3.77 -4.51 -13.17
CA GLU A 484 4.57 -5.48 -12.41
C GLU A 484 3.96 -5.71 -11.02
N ILE A 485 3.98 -6.95 -10.52
CA ILE A 485 3.52 -7.31 -9.18
C ILE A 485 4.74 -7.64 -8.32
N THR A 486 4.99 -6.84 -7.30
CA THR A 486 6.15 -6.98 -6.41
C THR A 486 5.76 -7.60 -5.07
N ALA A 487 6.75 -7.90 -4.23
CA ALA A 487 6.51 -8.34 -2.85
C ALA A 487 5.66 -7.33 -2.07
N ASP A 488 4.93 -7.84 -1.09
CA ASP A 488 4.14 -7.01 -0.18
C ASP A 488 5.04 -6.02 0.56
N VAL A 489 4.54 -4.82 0.80
CA VAL A 489 5.22 -3.82 1.63
C VAL A 489 4.40 -3.65 2.89
N GLN A 490 5.06 -3.71 4.05
CA GLN A 490 4.42 -3.37 5.32
C GLN A 490 3.94 -1.92 5.28
N ASP A 491 2.81 -1.62 5.91
CA ASP A 491 2.32 -0.26 6.03
C ASP A 491 3.41 0.66 6.60
N PHE A 492 3.60 1.84 6.00
CA PHE A 492 4.61 2.79 6.47
C PHE A 492 4.30 3.27 7.89
N GLU A 493 5.13 2.90 8.85
CA GLU A 493 5.06 3.45 10.20
C GLU A 493 5.56 4.91 10.18
N ASP A 494 5.11 5.73 11.14
CA ASP A 494 5.62 7.10 11.27
C ASP A 494 7.13 7.12 11.54
N GLU A 495 7.68 6.03 12.08
CA GLU A 495 9.11 5.83 12.30
C GLU A 495 9.90 5.71 10.99
N ASP A 496 9.34 5.12 9.93
CA ASP A 496 10.00 4.99 8.62
C ASP A 496 10.24 6.34 7.92
N LEU A 497 9.54 7.38 8.39
CA LEU A 497 9.67 8.75 7.91
C LEU A 497 10.78 9.52 8.64
N ILE A 498 11.43 8.92 9.64
CA ILE A 498 12.41 9.57 10.52
C ILE A 498 13.76 8.87 10.33
N PRO A 499 14.83 9.60 9.99
CA PRO A 499 16.15 8.99 9.86
C PRO A 499 16.66 8.52 11.21
N ASN A 500 17.18 7.29 11.25
CA ASN A 500 17.83 6.75 12.44
C ASN A 500 19.25 7.34 12.56
N THR A 501 19.40 8.37 13.37
CA THR A 501 20.66 9.11 13.57
C THR A 501 21.14 8.99 15.01
N GLU A 502 22.44 9.12 15.24
CA GLU A 502 23.00 9.15 16.59
C GLU A 502 22.63 10.44 17.33
N LYS A 503 22.17 10.27 18.57
CA LYS A 503 21.66 11.32 19.44
C LYS A 503 22.25 11.19 20.83
N VAL A 504 22.41 12.33 21.48
CA VAL A 504 22.70 12.44 22.92
C VAL A 504 21.44 12.94 23.61
N VAL A 505 20.93 12.14 24.54
CA VAL A 505 19.80 12.48 25.40
C VAL A 505 20.34 12.96 26.74
N THR A 506 19.94 14.16 27.15
CA THR A 506 20.33 14.72 28.45
C THR A 506 19.10 14.96 29.30
N MET A 507 19.15 14.55 30.57
CA MET A 507 18.11 14.83 31.56
C MET A 507 18.70 15.61 32.74
N SER A 508 18.07 16.72 33.10
CA SER A 508 18.46 17.53 34.24
C SER A 508 17.87 17.01 35.55
N HIS A 509 18.44 17.46 36.67
CA HIS A 509 17.96 17.10 38.00
C HIS A 509 16.52 17.58 38.27
N GLN A 510 16.15 18.76 37.75
CA GLN A 510 14.76 19.23 37.79
C GLN A 510 13.83 18.50 36.81
N GLY A 511 14.30 17.46 36.10
CA GLY A 511 13.45 16.63 35.24
C GLY A 511 13.23 17.19 33.84
N TYR A 512 14.06 18.13 33.36
CA TYR A 512 14.03 18.56 31.96
C TYR A 512 14.81 17.59 31.08
N ILE A 513 14.20 17.13 29.99
CA ILE A 513 14.80 16.19 29.04
C ILE A 513 14.83 16.77 27.62
N LYS A 514 15.88 16.43 26.87
CA LYS A 514 16.04 16.77 25.44
C LYS A 514 16.91 15.76 24.71
N SER A 515 16.81 15.76 23.39
CA SER A 515 17.75 15.10 22.48
C SER A 515 18.57 16.16 21.72
N THR A 516 19.81 15.81 21.39
CA THR A 516 20.77 16.64 20.64
C THR A 516 21.50 15.75 19.64
N LEU A 517 21.93 16.27 18.49
CA LEU A 517 22.79 15.51 17.57
C LEU A 517 24.16 15.26 18.20
N LEU A 518 24.71 14.06 18.04
CA LEU A 518 26.03 13.71 18.57
C LEU A 518 27.12 14.64 18.03
N ASN A 519 27.07 15.00 16.74
CA ASN A 519 28.06 15.89 16.11
C ASN A 519 28.06 17.32 16.69
N SER A 520 26.98 17.74 17.35
CA SER A 520 26.92 19.03 18.06
C SER A 520 27.68 18.99 19.40
N PHE A 521 28.09 17.81 19.86
CA PHE A 521 29.03 17.60 20.97
C PHE A 521 30.44 17.40 20.40
N THR A 522 31.11 18.49 20.00
CA THR A 522 32.55 18.45 19.65
C THR A 522 33.43 19.01 20.77
N SER A 523 34.59 18.37 20.95
CA SER A 523 35.52 18.48 22.10
C SER A 523 36.04 19.90 22.39
N GLN A 524 36.05 20.29 23.67
CA GLN A 524 36.97 21.33 24.15
C GLN A 524 38.33 20.70 24.52
N ARG A 525 39.43 21.26 24.01
CA ARG A 525 40.79 20.89 24.44
C ARG A 525 41.00 21.26 25.91
N ARG A 526 41.82 20.46 26.62
CA ARG A 526 42.38 20.77 27.95
C ARG A 526 42.94 22.20 27.97
N GLY A 527 42.48 23.02 28.91
CA GLY A 527 42.97 24.39 29.15
C GLY A 527 41.97 25.55 28.93
N GLY A 528 40.68 25.28 28.72
CA GLY A 528 39.65 26.32 28.65
C GLY A 528 39.40 26.99 30.00
N LYS A 529 39.59 28.32 30.08
CA LYS A 529 39.26 29.12 31.27
C LYS A 529 37.77 28.96 31.60
N GLY A 530 37.45 28.37 32.74
CA GLY A 530 36.11 28.36 33.32
C GLY A 530 35.55 29.78 33.37
N LYS A 531 34.47 30.03 32.63
CA LYS A 531 33.75 31.30 32.71
C LYS A 531 33.07 31.39 34.07
N THR A 532 33.33 32.49 34.74
CA THR A 532 32.68 32.95 35.97
C THR A 532 31.17 33.02 35.76
N GLY A 533 30.42 32.16 36.45
CA GLY A 533 28.96 32.27 36.61
C GLY A 533 28.62 32.99 37.91
N ALA A 534 28.93 34.29 37.98
CA ALA A 534 28.46 35.11 39.07
C ALA A 534 26.97 35.41 38.86
N GLY A 535 26.11 34.79 39.68
CA GLY A 535 24.76 35.27 39.99
C GLY A 535 23.61 34.69 39.16
N SER A 536 23.08 33.53 39.57
CA SER A 536 21.65 33.26 39.50
C SER A 536 21.27 32.21 40.56
N LYS A 537 20.18 32.45 41.29
CA LYS A 537 19.54 31.44 42.12
C LYS A 537 18.93 30.38 41.17
N GLU A 538 19.18 29.11 41.46
CA GLU A 538 18.76 27.89 40.73
C GLU A 538 19.63 27.52 39.51
N GLU A 539 20.81 26.97 39.78
CA GLU A 539 21.56 26.19 38.79
C GLU A 539 20.95 24.77 38.69
N ASP A 540 20.18 24.51 37.62
CA ASP A 540 19.78 23.16 37.22
C ASP A 540 20.89 22.54 36.36
N PHE A 541 21.24 21.29 36.63
CA PHE A 541 22.40 20.60 36.06
C PHE A 541 21.98 19.28 35.44
N ILE A 542 22.81 18.78 34.52
CA ILE A 542 22.54 17.52 33.83
C ILE A 542 22.86 16.37 34.78
N GLU A 543 21.85 15.61 35.17
CA GLU A 543 21.99 14.42 36.02
C GLU A 543 22.37 13.20 35.16
N ARG A 544 21.87 13.11 33.92
CA ARG A 544 22.02 11.93 33.06
C ARG A 544 22.32 12.30 31.63
N ILE A 545 23.23 11.54 31.02
CA ILE A 545 23.60 11.62 29.61
C ILE A 545 23.53 10.21 29.04
N ILE A 546 22.72 10.02 28.00
CA ILE A 546 22.53 8.73 27.31
C ILE A 546 22.88 8.95 25.84
N VAL A 547 23.89 8.24 25.34
CA VAL A 547 24.25 8.22 23.91
C VAL A 547 23.53 7.06 23.26
N THR A 548 22.76 7.34 22.21
CA THR A 548 21.87 6.35 21.61
C THR A 548 21.44 6.78 20.20
N THR A 549 20.45 6.12 19.60
CA THR A 549 19.93 6.48 18.28
C THR A 549 18.51 7.04 18.36
N ASN A 550 18.09 7.75 17.32
CA ASN A 550 16.79 8.41 17.26
C ASN A 550 15.61 7.43 17.40
N HIS A 551 15.77 6.19 16.93
CA HIS A 551 14.77 5.13 17.02
C HIS A 551 14.81 4.36 18.35
N THR A 552 15.86 4.53 19.16
CA THR A 552 15.97 3.81 20.43
C THR A 552 14.83 4.19 21.37
N ARG A 553 14.29 3.19 22.06
CA ARG A 553 13.23 3.35 23.06
C ARG A 553 13.86 3.50 24.45
N LEU A 554 13.51 4.58 25.14
CA LEU A 554 13.89 4.82 26.52
C LEU A 554 12.84 4.27 27.47
N MET A 555 13.29 3.67 28.58
CA MET A 555 12.47 3.15 29.67
C MET A 555 12.59 4.07 30.88
N PHE A 556 11.48 4.65 31.33
CA PHE A 556 11.40 5.57 32.46
C PHE A 556 10.72 4.86 33.64
N PHE A 557 11.49 4.49 34.65
CA PHE A 557 11.00 3.82 35.86
C PHE A 557 10.61 4.84 36.91
N THR A 558 9.40 4.74 37.44
CA THR A 558 8.89 5.62 38.51
C THR A 558 9.22 5.07 39.89
N ASN A 559 9.27 5.94 40.91
CA ASN A 559 9.38 5.53 42.32
C ASN A 559 8.26 4.55 42.75
N THR A 560 7.07 4.66 42.16
CA THR A 560 5.88 3.81 42.44
C THR A 560 5.91 2.44 41.75
N GLY A 561 6.95 2.11 40.98
CA GLY A 561 7.10 0.78 40.37
C GLY A 561 6.50 0.62 38.97
N LYS A 562 6.18 1.71 38.27
CA LYS A 562 5.74 1.69 36.87
C LYS A 562 6.90 1.96 35.91
N VAL A 563 6.73 1.55 34.65
CA VAL A 563 7.63 1.89 33.55
C VAL A 563 6.85 2.58 32.42
N HIS A 564 7.42 3.68 31.94
CA HIS A 564 6.94 4.42 30.80
C HIS A 564 7.94 4.34 29.65
N TYR A 565 7.45 4.51 28.43
CA TYR A 565 8.29 4.40 27.23
C TYR A 565 8.15 5.63 26.35
N LEU A 566 9.29 6.14 25.85
CA LEU A 566 9.34 7.11 24.76
C LEU A 566 10.48 6.75 23.82
N LYS A 567 10.26 6.85 22.51
CA LYS A 567 11.35 6.83 21.54
C LYS A 567 12.08 8.16 21.54
N VAL A 568 13.37 8.13 21.24
CA VAL A 568 14.24 9.32 21.32
C VAL A 568 13.76 10.44 20.38
N TYR A 569 13.23 10.12 19.20
CA TYR A 569 12.68 11.12 18.28
C TYR A 569 11.43 11.86 18.81
N ASN A 570 10.76 11.33 19.84
CA ASN A 570 9.64 12.03 20.52
C ASN A 570 10.13 13.04 21.56
N LEU A 571 11.42 13.04 21.90
CA LEU A 571 12.01 14.04 22.78
C LEU A 571 12.20 15.36 22.02
N PRO A 572 12.12 16.51 22.71
CA PRO A 572 12.39 17.78 22.08
C PRO A 572 13.86 17.85 21.63
N GLU A 573 14.07 17.99 20.33
CA GLU A 573 15.40 18.27 19.78
C GLU A 573 15.75 19.73 20.04
N ALA A 574 16.89 19.98 20.70
CA ALA A 574 17.31 21.32 21.08
C ALA A 574 18.84 21.48 21.05
N LEU A 575 19.32 22.72 21.06
CA LEU A 575 20.76 23.02 21.19
C LEU A 575 21.29 22.64 22.58
N LYS A 576 22.62 22.54 22.71
CA LYS A 576 23.30 22.14 23.95
C LYS A 576 22.96 23.06 25.14
N GLU A 577 22.71 24.33 24.91
CA GLU A 577 22.43 25.35 25.93
C GLU A 577 20.95 25.42 26.36
N ALA A 578 20.02 24.88 25.55
CA ALA A 578 18.59 24.96 25.82
C ALA A 578 18.15 23.95 26.90
N LYS A 579 17.18 24.29 27.76
CA LYS A 579 16.76 23.39 28.86
C LYS A 579 16.00 22.13 28.39
N GLY A 580 15.34 22.15 27.23
CA GLY A 580 14.45 21.06 26.80
C GLY A 580 13.05 21.19 27.40
N ARG A 581 12.35 20.06 27.57
CA ARG A 581 10.99 20.02 28.12
C ARG A 581 10.93 19.18 29.38
N HIS A 582 10.15 19.62 30.37
CA HIS A 582 9.97 18.87 31.61
C HIS A 582 9.27 17.52 31.36
N ILE A 583 9.75 16.44 31.98
CA ILE A 583 9.33 15.05 31.72
C ILE A 583 7.85 14.80 31.99
N SER A 584 7.25 15.49 32.97
CA SER A 584 5.81 15.41 33.27
C SER A 584 4.91 15.93 32.15
N ASN A 585 5.46 16.68 31.18
CA ASN A 585 4.72 17.13 30.01
C ASN A 585 4.79 16.13 28.84
N LEU A 586 5.63 15.11 28.95
CA LEU A 586 5.84 14.06 27.94
C LEU A 586 5.27 12.72 28.40
N LEU A 587 5.20 12.50 29.71
CA LEU A 587 4.67 11.28 30.33
C LEU A 587 3.48 11.62 31.23
N THR A 588 2.44 10.79 31.19
CA THR A 588 1.34 10.84 32.16
C THR A 588 1.80 10.22 33.48
N LEU A 589 2.14 11.06 34.46
CA LEU A 589 2.56 10.67 35.81
C LEU A 589 1.45 11.02 36.82
N GLU A 590 1.25 10.18 37.83
CA GLU A 590 0.37 10.49 38.97
C GLU A 590 1.00 11.57 39.90
N PRO A 591 0.22 12.27 40.76
CA PRO A 591 0.69 13.41 41.55
C PRO A 591 1.92 13.17 42.45
N GLU A 592 2.20 11.91 42.80
CA GLU A 592 3.35 11.50 43.63
C GLU A 592 4.40 10.68 42.86
N GLU A 593 4.21 10.48 41.55
CA GLU A 593 5.11 9.73 40.70
C GLU A 593 6.29 10.59 40.22
N LYS A 594 7.50 10.11 40.51
CA LYS A 594 8.77 10.71 40.08
C LYS A 594 9.60 9.68 39.35
N ILE A 595 10.44 10.13 38.43
CA ILE A 595 11.36 9.24 37.70
C ILE A 595 12.51 8.84 38.62
N ALA A 596 12.63 7.55 38.91
CA ALA A 596 13.74 6.97 39.64
C ALA A 596 14.89 6.60 38.69
N SER A 597 14.62 5.98 37.55
CA SER A 597 15.65 5.49 36.62
C SER A 597 15.24 5.66 35.15
N VAL A 598 16.21 5.92 34.26
CA VAL A 598 16.00 6.09 32.82
C VAL A 598 17.07 5.28 32.12
N LEU A 599 16.66 4.28 31.35
CA LEU A 599 17.56 3.34 30.69
C LEU A 599 17.21 3.25 29.20
N PRO A 600 18.18 3.30 28.29
CA PRO A 600 17.92 2.91 26.91
C PRO A 600 17.64 1.41 26.84
N LEU A 601 16.64 1.00 26.06
CA LEU A 601 16.42 -0.40 25.74
C LEU A 601 17.50 -0.84 24.73
N PRO A 602 18.43 -1.74 25.08
CA PRO A 602 19.43 -2.24 24.15
C PRO A 602 18.76 -3.03 23.01
N ALA A 603 19.41 -3.04 21.83
CA ALA A 603 18.95 -3.83 20.69
C ALA A 603 19.04 -5.34 20.96
N ASP A 604 20.10 -5.76 21.65
CA ASP A 604 20.29 -7.11 22.14
C ASP A 604 19.77 -7.21 23.59
N ILE A 605 18.68 -7.95 23.77
CA ILE A 605 17.99 -8.15 25.04
C ILE A 605 18.20 -9.55 25.63
N GLU A 606 18.75 -10.48 24.86
CA GLU A 606 18.89 -11.88 25.26
C GLU A 606 19.88 -12.02 26.41
N GLY A 607 19.55 -12.81 27.43
CA GLY A 607 20.39 -13.02 28.61
C GLY A 607 20.56 -11.78 29.53
N LYS A 608 19.83 -10.69 29.27
CA LYS A 608 19.86 -9.47 30.09
C LYS A 608 18.61 -9.35 30.97
N TYR A 609 18.82 -8.76 32.13
CA TYR A 609 17.81 -8.57 33.15
C TYR A 609 17.73 -7.12 33.58
N LEU A 610 16.55 -6.71 33.99
CA LEU A 610 16.35 -5.46 34.71
C LEU A 610 16.36 -5.74 36.21
N PHE A 611 17.30 -5.11 36.91
CA PHE A 611 17.51 -5.27 38.34
C PHE A 611 17.01 -4.04 39.09
N PHE A 612 16.14 -4.25 40.07
CA PHE A 612 15.53 -3.21 40.88
C PHE A 612 16.03 -3.28 42.32
N ALA A 613 16.21 -2.11 42.93
CA ALA A 613 16.42 -1.93 44.35
C ALA A 613 15.38 -0.98 44.93
N THR A 614 14.72 -1.39 46.01
CA THR A 614 13.76 -0.55 46.74
C THR A 614 14.33 0.00 48.04
N LYS A 615 13.67 1.01 48.59
CA LYS A 615 14.01 1.70 49.83
C LYS A 615 14.07 0.74 51.02
N ASP A 616 13.16 -0.22 51.08
CA ASP A 616 13.10 -1.26 52.12
C ASP A 616 14.12 -2.39 51.93
N GLY A 617 15.05 -2.26 50.97
CA GLY A 617 16.08 -3.26 50.71
C GLY A 617 15.59 -4.50 49.96
N VAL A 618 14.48 -4.38 49.22
CA VAL A 618 14.02 -5.42 48.29
C VAL A 618 14.83 -5.34 47.00
N ALA A 619 15.31 -6.49 46.55
CA ALA A 619 15.95 -6.69 45.27
C ALA A 619 15.04 -7.52 44.36
N LYS A 620 14.93 -7.13 43.09
CA LYS A 620 14.15 -7.88 42.11
C LYS A 620 14.87 -7.91 40.78
N LYS A 621 14.84 -9.06 40.11
CA LYS A 621 15.36 -9.26 38.76
C LYS A 621 14.21 -9.71 37.85
N THR A 622 14.08 -9.11 36.67
CA THR A 622 13.06 -9.45 35.65
C THR A 622 13.75 -9.57 34.28
N SER A 623 13.36 -10.53 33.43
CA SER A 623 13.89 -10.60 32.06
C SER A 623 13.61 -9.31 31.28
N LEU A 624 14.59 -8.83 30.52
CA LEU A 624 14.43 -7.64 29.68
C LEU A 624 13.40 -7.88 28.56
N ASP A 625 13.17 -9.14 28.16
CA ASP A 625 12.12 -9.54 27.20
C ASP A 625 10.72 -9.08 27.62
N GLU A 626 10.42 -9.02 28.92
CA GLU A 626 9.12 -8.56 29.43
C GLU A 626 8.87 -7.05 29.20
N PHE A 627 9.91 -6.33 28.73
CA PHE A 627 9.87 -4.90 28.41
C PHE A 627 10.07 -4.63 26.90
N SER A 628 10.32 -5.66 26.08
CA SER A 628 10.55 -5.56 24.64
C SER A 628 9.38 -4.89 23.89
N SER A 629 8.15 -5.23 24.26
CA SER A 629 6.91 -4.67 23.68
C SER A 629 5.91 -4.32 24.78
N GLY A 630 5.19 -3.19 24.64
CA GLY A 630 4.18 -2.81 25.63
C GLY A 630 3.75 -1.34 25.57
N ARG A 631 2.58 -1.08 26.18
CA ARG A 631 2.07 0.28 26.39
C ARG A 631 2.85 0.96 27.52
N SER A 632 2.91 2.30 27.50
CA SER A 632 3.50 3.08 28.58
C SER A 632 2.64 3.01 29.86
N GLY A 633 3.27 3.11 31.03
CA GLY A 633 2.59 3.15 32.33
C GLY A 633 2.23 1.78 32.91
N ILE A 634 2.93 0.73 32.49
CA ILE A 634 2.71 -0.63 33.00
C ILE A 634 3.50 -0.87 34.30
N VAL A 635 3.05 -1.83 35.10
CA VAL A 635 3.75 -2.25 36.32
C VAL A 635 5.07 -2.95 35.96
N ALA A 636 6.19 -2.48 36.51
CA ALA A 636 7.51 -3.08 36.39
C ALA A 636 7.87 -3.93 37.63
N ILE A 637 7.42 -3.46 38.79
CA ILE A 637 7.53 -4.14 40.09
C ILE A 637 6.32 -3.78 40.95
N LYS A 638 5.79 -4.78 41.67
CA LYS A 638 4.71 -4.53 42.62
C LYS A 638 5.29 -3.99 43.93
N MET A 639 5.04 -2.71 44.20
CA MET A 639 5.51 -2.03 45.41
C MET A 639 4.71 -2.42 46.65
N ARG A 640 5.38 -2.35 47.81
CA ARG A 640 4.75 -2.42 49.13
C ARG A 640 4.33 -1.03 49.56
N ASP A 641 3.39 -0.96 50.50
CA ASP A 641 2.91 0.31 51.02
C ASP A 641 4.07 1.06 51.72
N GLY A 642 4.31 2.30 51.29
CA GLY A 642 5.42 3.15 51.77
C GLY A 642 6.81 2.85 51.20
N ASP A 643 6.97 1.84 50.33
CA ASP A 643 8.23 1.49 49.67
C ASP A 643 8.36 2.18 48.31
N GLU A 644 9.59 2.47 47.88
CA GLU A 644 9.88 3.21 46.64
C GLU A 644 11.06 2.58 45.89
N ILE A 645 11.03 2.60 44.55
CA ILE A 645 12.23 2.29 43.76
C ILE A 645 13.28 3.37 44.03
N ILE A 646 14.47 2.93 44.44
CA ILE A 646 15.65 3.79 44.57
C ILE A 646 16.44 3.79 43.26
N ALA A 647 16.59 2.62 42.64
CA ALA A 647 17.32 2.46 41.38
C ALA A 647 16.86 1.23 40.60
N ALA A 648 16.93 1.34 39.28
CA ALA A 648 16.79 0.25 38.33
C ALA A 648 17.94 0.32 37.32
N ASP A 649 18.55 -0.81 37.01
CA ASP A 649 19.66 -0.90 36.06
C ASP A 649 19.68 -2.27 35.34
N ILE A 650 20.37 -2.35 34.21
CA ILE A 650 20.50 -3.58 33.43
C ILE A 650 21.65 -4.42 34.00
N THR A 651 21.39 -5.71 34.22
CA THR A 651 22.38 -6.68 34.67
C THR A 651 22.35 -7.93 33.79
N THR A 652 23.47 -8.62 33.73
CA THR A 652 23.63 -10.01 33.31
C THR A 652 23.77 -10.89 34.56
N ASP A 653 23.79 -12.20 34.35
CA ASP A 653 24.07 -13.15 35.44
C ASP A 653 25.53 -13.12 35.92
N GLU A 654 26.45 -12.42 35.25
CA GLU A 654 27.85 -12.30 35.71
C GLU A 654 28.06 -11.09 36.65
N ASP A 655 27.11 -10.17 36.65
CA ASP A 655 27.24 -8.91 37.36
C ASP A 655 27.07 -9.04 38.86
N HIS A 656 27.74 -8.13 39.57
CA HIS A 656 27.59 -7.96 41.01
C HIS A 656 26.90 -6.63 41.28
N VAL A 657 26.03 -6.60 42.29
CA VAL A 657 25.33 -5.40 42.72
C VAL A 657 25.81 -5.00 44.11
N ILE A 658 25.90 -3.70 44.36
CA ILE A 658 26.18 -3.15 45.69
C ILE A 658 25.01 -2.31 46.17
N PHE A 659 24.51 -2.59 47.36
CA PHE A 659 23.44 -1.86 48.03
C PHE A 659 24.06 -1.07 49.17
N THR A 660 23.63 0.18 49.35
CA THR A 660 24.13 1.04 50.43
C THR A 660 22.97 1.62 51.22
N SER A 661 23.05 1.52 52.55
CA SER A 661 22.07 2.07 53.47
C SER A 661 22.48 3.43 54.03
N ARG A 662 21.48 4.17 54.51
CA ARG A 662 21.62 5.49 55.13
C ARG A 662 22.55 5.46 56.34
N ASP A 663 22.49 4.41 57.16
CA ASP A 663 23.33 4.27 58.37
C ASP A 663 24.78 3.85 58.07
N GLY A 664 25.18 3.83 56.79
CA GLY A 664 26.56 3.55 56.38
C GLY A 664 26.89 2.07 56.39
N LYS A 665 25.92 1.21 56.08
CA LYS A 665 26.15 -0.19 55.74
C LYS A 665 26.12 -0.38 54.23
N THR A 666 26.88 -1.36 53.75
CA THR A 666 26.85 -1.75 52.34
C THR A 666 26.98 -3.25 52.18
N ILE A 667 26.27 -3.82 51.21
CA ILE A 667 26.33 -5.24 50.87
C ILE A 667 26.56 -5.40 49.38
N GLN A 668 27.54 -6.22 49.03
CA GLN A 668 27.84 -6.61 47.66
C GLN A 668 27.49 -8.10 47.49
N PHE A 669 26.74 -8.45 46.45
CA PHE A 669 26.34 -9.83 46.15
C PHE A 669 26.18 -10.04 44.63
N SER A 670 26.21 -11.29 44.16
CA SER A 670 25.99 -11.61 42.74
C SER A 670 24.53 -11.41 42.34
N SER A 671 24.27 -10.90 41.14
CA SER A 671 22.91 -10.78 40.58
C SER A 671 22.20 -12.13 40.45
N GLN A 672 22.94 -13.26 40.36
CA GLN A 672 22.38 -14.62 40.31
C GLN A 672 21.68 -15.04 41.61
N ASP A 673 22.08 -14.49 42.76
CA ASP A 673 21.43 -14.77 44.05
C ASP A 673 19.95 -14.37 44.04
N VAL A 674 19.57 -13.46 43.14
CA VAL A 674 18.20 -13.02 42.90
C VAL A 674 17.67 -13.72 41.65
N ARG A 675 16.75 -14.68 41.82
CA ARG A 675 16.08 -15.34 40.69
C ARG A 675 15.27 -14.33 39.86
N SER A 676 15.21 -14.57 38.54
CA SER A 676 14.31 -13.83 37.66
C SER A 676 12.83 -14.10 38.04
N MET A 677 12.01 -13.05 38.04
CA MET A 677 10.58 -13.10 38.32
C MET A 677 9.84 -12.19 37.34
N GLY A 678 8.53 -12.44 37.15
CA GLY A 678 7.71 -11.58 36.31
C GLY A 678 7.48 -10.17 36.87
N ARG A 679 7.06 -9.25 36.00
CA ARG A 679 6.77 -7.83 36.34
C ARG A 679 5.88 -7.59 37.56
N SER A 680 4.85 -8.40 37.78
CA SER A 680 3.92 -8.19 38.92
C SER A 680 4.43 -8.75 40.26
N ALA A 681 5.62 -9.34 40.31
CA ALA A 681 6.23 -9.81 41.55
C ALA A 681 6.85 -8.65 42.36
N THR A 682 6.92 -8.83 43.68
CA THR A 682 7.50 -7.85 44.63
C THR A 682 9.01 -7.98 44.76
N GLY A 683 9.60 -9.18 44.59
CA GLY A 683 11.04 -9.41 44.74
C GLY A 683 11.42 -10.13 46.04
N VAL A 684 12.72 -10.19 46.33
CA VAL A 684 13.32 -10.86 47.50
C VAL A 684 14.14 -9.87 48.31
N ARG A 685 14.47 -10.21 49.56
CA ARG A 685 15.34 -9.35 50.38
C ARG A 685 16.76 -9.32 49.79
N GLY A 686 17.23 -8.13 49.43
CA GLY A 686 18.59 -7.83 48.99
C GLY A 686 19.50 -7.42 50.14
N MET A 687 19.00 -6.61 51.07
CA MET A 687 19.74 -6.16 52.27
C MET A 687 18.84 -6.25 53.51
N THR A 688 19.39 -6.66 54.64
CA THR A 688 18.71 -6.55 55.95
C THR A 688 19.06 -5.21 56.59
N LEU A 689 18.03 -4.39 56.82
CA LEU A 689 18.15 -3.05 57.39
C LEU A 689 17.83 -3.06 58.89
N GLU A 690 18.46 -2.15 59.64
CA GLU A 690 18.12 -1.88 61.04
C GLU A 690 16.87 -1.00 61.15
N LEU A 691 16.33 -0.85 62.36
CA LEU A 691 15.12 -0.06 62.58
C LEU A 691 15.34 1.41 62.15
N ARG A 692 14.50 1.91 61.22
CA ARG A 692 14.55 3.26 60.60
C ARG A 692 15.70 3.49 59.61
N ASP A 693 16.49 2.46 59.28
CA ASP A 693 17.45 2.50 58.18
C ASP A 693 16.74 2.18 56.85
N TYR A 694 17.30 2.65 55.74
CA TYR A 694 16.81 2.38 54.39
C TYR A 694 17.92 2.45 53.36
N VAL A 695 17.70 1.80 52.21
CA VAL A 695 18.64 1.84 51.08
C VAL A 695 18.61 3.22 50.44
N VAL A 696 19.79 3.82 50.23
CA VAL A 696 19.97 5.14 49.61
C VAL A 696 20.58 5.06 48.20
N SER A 697 21.23 3.94 47.85
CA SER A 697 21.76 3.73 46.50
C SER A 697 21.96 2.25 46.18
N MET A 698 21.89 1.93 44.89
CA MET A 698 22.30 0.66 44.31
C MET A 698 23.13 0.95 43.06
N GLU A 699 24.21 0.20 42.86
CA GLU A 699 25.03 0.26 41.66
C GLU A 699 25.32 -1.15 41.15
N VAL A 700 25.26 -1.32 39.83
CA VAL A 700 25.78 -2.51 39.13
C VAL A 700 27.26 -2.28 38.90
N LEU A 701 28.10 -3.19 39.40
CA LEU A 701 29.53 -2.99 39.46
C LEU A 701 30.21 -3.33 38.12
N THR A 702 30.64 -2.30 37.38
CA THR A 702 31.15 -2.42 36.00
C THR A 702 32.66 -2.59 35.88
N GLY A 703 33.40 -2.55 36.99
CA GLY A 703 34.86 -2.73 37.00
C GLY A 703 35.63 -1.53 37.55
N ASP A 704 34.96 -0.42 37.84
CA ASP A 704 35.62 0.78 38.37
C ASP A 704 36.33 0.48 39.71
N PRO A 705 37.53 1.08 39.93
CA PRO A 705 38.43 0.69 41.02
C PRO A 705 37.99 1.18 42.41
N TYR A 706 37.20 2.26 42.48
CA TYR A 706 36.84 2.89 43.75
C TYR A 706 35.33 3.02 43.94
N ILE A 707 34.89 2.94 45.19
CA ILE A 707 33.55 3.36 45.63
C ILE A 707 33.70 4.69 46.37
N LEU A 708 33.06 5.73 45.84
CA LEU A 708 32.90 7.03 46.50
C LEU A 708 31.69 6.97 47.41
N SER A 709 31.89 7.22 48.70
CA SER A 709 30.79 7.41 49.67
C SER A 709 30.69 8.88 50.06
N VAL A 710 29.47 9.43 50.09
CA VAL A 710 29.19 10.83 50.48
C VAL A 710 28.15 10.86 51.59
N THR A 711 28.35 11.73 52.59
CA THR A 711 27.44 11.92 53.72
C THR A 711 26.83 13.33 53.75
N ALA A 712 25.69 13.45 54.44
CA ALA A 712 24.87 14.66 54.55
C ALA A 712 25.65 15.87 55.12
N GLY A 713 26.61 15.63 56.00
CA GLY A 713 27.50 16.65 56.57
C GLY A 713 28.66 17.08 55.67
N GLY A 714 28.67 16.69 54.39
CA GLY A 714 29.67 17.11 53.41
C GLY A 714 31.00 16.36 53.50
N TYR A 715 31.01 15.15 54.09
CA TYR A 715 32.19 14.29 54.12
C TYR A 715 32.10 13.23 53.04
N GLY A 716 33.26 12.81 52.52
CA GLY A 716 33.33 11.68 51.62
C GLY A 716 34.74 11.13 51.47
N LYS A 717 34.82 9.96 50.83
CA LYS A 717 36.07 9.23 50.63
C LYS A 717 35.95 8.26 49.47
N LEU A 718 37.10 7.93 48.90
CA LEU A 718 37.26 6.80 48.00
C LEU A 718 37.68 5.58 48.82
N THR A 719 37.12 4.43 48.49
CA THR A 719 37.53 3.14 49.06
C THR A 719 37.75 2.17 47.93
N GLU A 720 38.84 1.41 47.97
CA GLU A 720 39.10 0.38 46.96
C GLU A 720 37.96 -0.65 46.94
N ARG A 721 37.50 -0.99 45.73
CA ARG A 721 36.39 -1.93 45.54
C ARG A 721 36.66 -3.27 46.24
N GLU A 722 37.91 -3.72 46.24
CA GLU A 722 38.33 -4.99 46.85
C GLU A 722 38.08 -5.06 48.36
N GLU A 723 37.98 -3.92 49.06
CA GLU A 723 37.63 -3.93 50.49
C GLU A 723 36.17 -4.39 50.73
N TYR A 724 35.31 -4.31 49.72
CA TYR A 724 33.91 -4.73 49.79
C TYR A 724 33.77 -6.19 49.35
N ARG A 725 34.03 -7.10 50.30
CA ARG A 725 33.85 -8.54 50.06
C ARG A 725 32.44 -8.89 49.59
N VAL A 726 32.36 -9.81 48.63
CA VAL A 726 31.11 -10.43 48.19
C VAL A 726 30.50 -11.23 49.35
N GLN A 727 29.20 -11.08 49.56
CA GLN A 727 28.38 -11.77 50.55
C GLN A 727 27.15 -12.37 49.86
N THR A 728 26.42 -13.24 50.55
CA THR A 728 25.10 -13.69 50.09
C THR A 728 24.07 -12.60 50.31
N ARG A 729 23.12 -12.44 49.37
CA ARG A 729 22.02 -11.47 49.51
C ARG A 729 21.27 -11.60 50.85
N GLY A 730 20.71 -10.49 51.32
CA GLY A 730 19.92 -10.42 52.54
C GLY A 730 20.74 -10.33 53.83
N GLY A 731 22.07 -10.23 53.76
CA GLY A 731 22.92 -9.89 54.89
C GLY A 731 22.74 -8.44 55.38
N LYS A 732 23.29 -8.12 56.55
CA LYS A 732 23.34 -6.74 57.09
C LYS A 732 24.39 -5.84 56.41
N GLY A 733 25.27 -6.44 55.62
CA GLY A 733 26.40 -5.74 55.01
C GLY A 733 27.53 -5.40 55.97
N VAL A 734 28.59 -4.82 55.42
CA VAL A 734 29.78 -4.31 56.11
C VAL A 734 29.68 -2.79 56.25
N LYS A 735 30.53 -2.19 57.10
CA LYS A 735 30.57 -0.72 57.20
C LYS A 735 31.10 -0.12 55.89
N LEU A 736 30.38 0.88 55.37
CA LEU A 736 30.79 1.73 54.25
C LEU A 736 31.68 2.87 54.74
N CYS A 737 31.25 3.56 55.79
CA CYS A 737 31.91 4.68 56.44
C CYS A 737 31.46 4.81 57.90
N ARG A 738 32.13 5.65 58.69
CA ARG A 738 31.75 5.93 60.08
C ARG A 738 30.74 7.07 60.15
N VAL A 739 29.46 6.75 60.35
CA VAL A 739 28.40 7.73 60.60
C VAL A 739 28.52 8.28 62.02
N SER A 740 28.47 9.60 62.16
CA SER A 740 28.53 10.35 63.42
C SER A 740 27.69 11.63 63.31
N PRO A 741 27.37 12.33 64.42
CA PRO A 741 26.69 13.61 64.36
C PRO A 741 27.40 14.65 63.47
N LYS A 742 28.73 14.53 63.30
CA LYS A 742 29.54 15.42 62.47
C LYS A 742 29.43 15.10 60.97
N THR A 743 29.40 13.82 60.61
CA THR A 743 29.30 13.41 59.21
C THR A 743 27.88 13.46 58.68
N GLY A 744 26.88 13.34 59.56
CA GLY A 744 25.53 13.02 59.16
C GLY A 744 25.43 11.62 58.52
N TYR A 745 24.23 11.30 58.06
CA TYR A 745 23.90 10.04 57.39
C TYR A 745 24.50 9.96 55.98
N VAL A 746 24.57 8.75 55.41
CA VAL A 746 25.04 8.54 54.04
C VAL A 746 23.97 9.00 53.03
N CYS A 747 24.39 9.82 52.07
CA CYS A 747 23.55 10.24 50.94
C CYS A 747 23.55 9.19 49.82
N GLY A 748 24.66 8.46 49.65
CA GLY A 748 24.77 7.35 48.72
C GLY A 748 26.22 6.94 48.47
N ALA A 749 26.39 5.92 47.64
CA ALA A 749 27.68 5.46 47.16
C ALA A 749 27.63 5.23 45.65
N LYS A 750 28.70 5.62 44.94
CA LYS A 750 28.84 5.45 43.50
C LYS A 750 30.21 4.90 43.15
N GLN A 751 30.28 4.03 42.14
CA GLN A 751 31.57 3.59 41.62
C GLN A 751 32.21 4.72 40.81
N VAL A 752 33.51 4.94 40.97
CA VAL A 752 34.27 6.01 40.33
C VAL A 752 35.66 5.55 39.94
N ARG A 753 36.24 6.21 38.95
CA ARG A 753 37.64 6.04 38.52
C ARG A 753 38.37 7.39 38.52
N PRO A 754 39.71 7.39 38.53
CA PRO A 754 40.49 8.61 38.30
C PRO A 754 40.04 9.29 37.01
N GLY A 755 39.84 10.61 37.05
CA GLY A 755 39.36 11.43 35.92
C GLY A 755 37.83 11.64 35.88
N ASP A 756 37.06 10.90 36.67
CA ASP A 756 35.66 11.25 36.95
C ASP A 756 35.60 12.52 37.83
N GLU A 757 34.46 13.21 37.81
CA GLU A 757 34.18 14.34 38.72
C GLU A 757 32.92 14.06 39.54
N VAL A 758 32.87 14.55 40.77
CA VAL A 758 31.69 14.50 41.62
C VAL A 758 31.08 15.88 41.77
N MET A 759 29.75 15.96 41.67
CA MET A 759 28.98 17.16 41.95
C MET A 759 28.11 16.94 43.19
N LEU A 760 28.22 17.82 44.18
CA LEU A 760 27.46 17.77 45.44
C LEU A 760 26.48 18.93 45.52
N ILE A 761 25.32 18.71 46.14
CA ILE A 761 24.25 19.72 46.26
C ILE A 761 23.68 19.74 47.65
N THR A 762 23.61 20.95 48.22
CA THR A 762 23.00 21.19 49.52
C THR A 762 21.50 21.44 49.43
N LYS A 763 20.79 21.27 50.55
CA LYS A 763 19.37 21.63 50.70
C LYS A 763 19.08 23.09 50.36
N SER A 764 20.01 24.00 50.64
CA SER A 764 19.92 25.41 50.26
C SER A 764 20.21 25.71 48.78
N GLY A 765 20.52 24.70 47.97
CA GLY A 765 20.81 24.83 46.54
C GLY A 765 22.25 25.24 46.21
N LYS A 766 23.20 25.19 47.16
CA LYS A 766 24.62 25.40 46.86
C LYS A 766 25.20 24.13 46.21
N THR A 767 25.96 24.31 45.15
CA THR A 767 26.58 23.23 44.38
C THR A 767 28.11 23.33 44.44
N ILE A 768 28.81 22.20 44.39
CA ILE A 768 30.27 22.14 44.23
C ILE A 768 30.64 20.97 43.32
N ARG A 769 31.63 21.19 42.44
CA ARG A 769 32.21 20.16 41.55
C ARG A 769 33.65 19.90 41.97
N ILE A 770 34.00 18.63 42.13
CA ILE A 770 35.30 18.19 42.68
C ILE A 770 35.81 17.05 41.79
N ASP A 771 37.07 17.13 41.38
CA ASP A 771 37.76 16.04 40.69
C ASP A 771 37.92 14.85 41.65
N VAL A 772 37.55 13.65 41.22
CA VAL A 772 37.70 12.42 42.01
C VAL A 772 39.16 12.20 42.42
N ALA A 773 40.13 12.61 41.59
CA ALA A 773 41.56 12.54 41.92
C ALA A 773 41.94 13.39 43.15
N GLY A 774 41.13 14.41 43.48
CA GLY A 774 41.30 15.26 44.67
C GLY A 774 40.76 14.66 45.97
N ILE A 775 40.06 13.52 45.92
CA ILE A 775 39.43 12.89 47.10
C ILE A 775 40.35 11.80 47.64
N SER A 776 40.59 11.81 48.95
CA SER A 776 41.47 10.83 49.59
C SER A 776 40.91 9.41 49.55
N THR A 777 41.77 8.46 49.18
CA THR A 777 41.50 7.02 49.30
C THR A 777 41.77 6.58 50.73
N MET A 778 40.80 5.93 51.35
CA MET A 778 40.83 5.51 52.75
C MET A 778 40.07 4.19 52.92
N GLY A 779 40.41 3.43 53.96
CA GLY A 779 39.70 2.18 54.25
C GLY A 779 38.22 2.38 54.63
N ARG A 780 37.47 1.28 54.66
CA ARG A 780 36.01 1.26 54.93
C ARG A 780 35.57 1.96 56.21
N ASP A 781 36.07 1.57 57.39
CA ASP A 781 35.61 2.11 58.69
C ASP A 781 36.29 3.44 59.08
N THR A 782 36.29 4.39 58.13
CA THR A 782 36.83 5.74 58.31
C THR A 782 35.75 6.80 58.05
N MET A 783 35.99 8.02 58.53
CA MET A 783 35.09 9.17 58.39
C MET A 783 35.15 9.80 56.99
N GLY A 784 36.29 9.71 56.32
CA GLY A 784 36.58 10.45 55.08
C GLY A 784 37.05 11.87 55.33
N VAL A 785 37.25 12.60 54.24
CA VAL A 785 37.68 13.99 54.20
C VAL A 785 36.50 14.92 53.94
N LYS A 786 36.66 16.20 54.27
CA LYS A 786 35.63 17.21 54.02
C LYS A 786 35.62 17.55 52.52
N LEU A 787 34.52 17.27 51.85
CA LEU A 787 34.30 17.62 50.45
C LEU A 787 33.66 19.01 50.32
N MET A 788 32.78 19.38 51.25
CA MET A 788 32.09 20.67 51.26
C MET A 788 31.90 21.17 52.69
N ASP A 789 32.11 22.47 52.90
CA ASP A 789 31.71 23.15 54.13
C ASP A 789 30.19 23.32 54.18
N ILE A 790 29.57 22.72 55.20
CA ILE A 790 28.13 22.78 55.44
C ILE A 790 27.85 23.73 56.61
N GLU A 791 27.00 24.73 56.38
CA GLU A 791 26.51 25.68 57.38
C GLU A 791 25.49 25.02 58.34
N GLU A 792 25.23 25.63 59.50
CA GLU A 792 24.19 25.17 60.43
C GLU A 792 22.82 25.10 59.72
N ASP A 793 22.04 24.05 59.98
CA ASP A 793 20.74 23.71 59.35
C ASP A 793 20.76 23.40 57.83
N ASN A 794 21.94 23.18 57.25
CA ASN A 794 22.10 22.74 55.87
C ASN A 794 22.64 21.29 55.81
N GLU A 795 22.42 20.61 54.68
CA GLU A 795 22.91 19.24 54.46
C GLU A 795 23.03 18.95 52.96
N ILE A 796 23.90 18.01 52.59
CA ILE A 796 23.93 17.44 51.24
C ILE A 796 22.65 16.61 51.04
N ILE A 797 21.89 16.95 50.00
CA ILE A 797 20.64 16.26 49.65
C ILE A 797 20.82 15.28 48.49
N SER A 798 21.83 15.49 47.63
CA SER A 798 22.11 14.64 46.48
C SER A 798 23.54 14.83 45.97
N PHE A 799 24.06 13.84 45.26
CA PHE A 799 25.28 13.95 44.48
C PHE A 799 25.20 13.13 43.20
N ALA A 800 25.96 13.55 42.19
CA ALA A 800 26.12 12.86 40.92
C ALA A 800 27.59 12.68 40.58
N VAL A 801 27.90 11.62 39.83
CA VAL A 801 29.23 11.38 39.26
C VAL A 801 29.16 11.65 37.77
N VAL A 802 30.07 12.49 37.28
CA VAL A 802 30.28 12.78 35.87
C VAL A 802 31.47 11.92 35.41
N LYS A 803 31.24 10.99 34.47
CA LYS A 803 32.27 10.01 34.07
C LYS A 803 33.29 10.59 33.09
N GLU A 804 34.56 10.28 33.27
CA GLU A 804 35.61 10.61 32.28
C GLU A 804 35.27 9.96 30.94
N GLY A 805 35.33 10.70 29.83
CA GLY A 805 34.91 10.21 28.51
C GLY A 805 33.43 10.47 28.16
N GLN A 806 32.60 10.97 29.10
CA GLN A 806 31.34 11.64 28.74
C GLN A 806 31.53 13.04 28.14
N ASP A 807 32.79 13.46 27.95
CA ASP A 807 33.20 14.62 27.16
C ASP A 807 34.23 14.29 26.06
N ASN A 808 34.37 13.04 25.60
CA ASN A 808 35.09 12.73 24.35
C ASN A 808 34.61 11.43 23.69
N GLY A 809 34.13 11.57 22.44
CA GLY A 809 33.99 10.47 21.49
C GLY A 809 35.33 9.78 21.25
N ASN A 810 35.30 8.46 21.23
CA ASN A 810 36.49 7.64 21.07
C ASN A 810 36.95 7.70 19.60
N SER A 811 38.25 7.96 19.43
CA SER A 811 38.97 7.87 18.18
C SER A 811 39.30 6.41 17.87
N ASP A 812 38.72 5.85 16.81
CA ASP A 812 39.27 4.66 16.18
C ASP A 812 40.44 5.07 15.27
N GLY A 813 41.61 4.53 15.61
CA GLY A 813 42.77 4.54 14.74
C GLY A 813 42.50 3.69 13.51
N ARG A 814 42.40 4.34 12.35
CA ARG A 814 42.72 3.72 11.07
C ARG A 814 44.20 3.92 10.82
N GLU A 815 44.93 2.81 10.77
CA GLU A 815 46.24 2.74 10.12
C GLU A 815 46.07 3.21 8.67
N ASP A 816 46.65 4.35 8.35
CA ASP A 816 46.87 4.78 6.97
C ASP A 816 48.29 4.35 6.61
N SER A 817 48.41 3.19 5.97
CA SER A 817 49.61 2.79 5.25
C SER A 817 49.66 3.54 3.92
N GLY A 818 50.11 4.79 3.97
CA GLY A 818 50.37 5.64 2.81
C GLY A 818 51.86 5.95 2.71
N SER A 819 52.56 5.19 1.87
CA SER A 819 53.97 5.34 1.53
C SER A 819 54.34 6.76 1.08
N GLU A 820 55.30 7.38 1.77
CA GLU A 820 56.09 8.49 1.23
C GLU A 820 56.97 7.96 0.08
N GLY A 821 56.56 8.27 -1.16
CA GLY A 821 57.40 8.16 -2.34
C GLY A 821 58.06 9.51 -2.63
N GLU A 822 59.37 9.59 -2.38
CA GLU A 822 60.24 10.63 -2.91
C GLU A 822 60.09 10.72 -4.44
N SER A 823 59.88 11.92 -4.97
CA SER A 823 60.37 12.27 -6.30
C SER A 823 60.67 13.76 -6.37
N GLY A 824 61.97 14.06 -6.35
CA GLY A 824 62.52 15.32 -6.83
C GLY A 824 62.86 15.21 -8.32
N ALA A 825 62.58 16.28 -9.06
CA ALA A 825 63.20 16.75 -10.31
C ALA A 825 62.35 17.96 -10.75
N GLU A 826 62.69 19.20 -10.42
CA GLU A 826 63.64 20.08 -11.16
C GLU A 826 63.56 20.02 -12.70
N THR A 827 63.29 21.21 -13.25
CA THR A 827 63.64 21.78 -14.59
C THR A 827 63.08 21.08 -15.84
N GLU A 828 62.62 21.75 -16.90
CA GLU A 828 62.91 23.06 -17.51
C GLU A 828 61.81 23.35 -18.56
N GLY A 829 61.45 24.62 -18.81
CA GLY A 829 60.63 25.05 -19.96
C GLY A 829 59.46 25.97 -19.65
#